data_AF-A0AAW0MZG0-F1
#
_entry.id   AF-A0AAW0MZG0-F1
#
_cell.length_a   1.000
_cell.length_b   1.000
_cell.length_c   1.000
_cell.angle_alpha   90.00
_cell.angle_beta   90.00
_cell.angle_gamma   90.00
#
_symmetry.space_group_name_H-M   'P 1'
#
loop_
_entity.id
_entity.type
_entity.pdbx_description
1 polymer ?
#
loop_
_entity_poly.entity_id
_entity_poly.type
_entity_poly.pdbx_seq_one_letter_code
_entity_poly.pdbx_strand_id
1 'polypeptide(L)'
;MDCTALEHDAVKFAKAAVTYDQNGKYNEAVFYYKEAAQALLYAAMAGSNLEGIQTKVNEYLDRVQALHGAVQAQKSDPLKSRQQVDLERAHFLVTQAFEEDEKCNHDEAIELYTQAVELCIQTSNETSDQVLQNKLKQLARQALDRAEGLKESVSKPAPSQQAGSGPRPVSGGSSGGPVRQFFPLGPDFSLHDKPQPQSVRAVQSSEPHGQKYTAEEIEVLSTNPTMIMSVSSFSIKQTVVSDCSFVASLAISAAYERRYNKKLITSIIYPQNRRGEPEYNPCGKYMVKLHINGVSRKVIIDDYLPVDRNGELLCSYSSNRNELWVSLIEKAYMKVMGGYDFPGSNSISQRRRPDHHATGVMTEEEGEKWGLVPTHAYAVLDIREYKGMRFLQLKNPWSHLRWKGRYSERDEKNWTPELLKYLNFDPKTAQKFDNGVFWIAWEDLCQYYDVIYLSWNPGLFKESFCIHSSWDGKQGPVKDVYSLANNPQYRLEVQCPTGGAAVWVLLTRHITDKDDFAQNREFITLVVYKNDGKKVYYPDFIFCFSDPPPYIDGIRINSPHYLTKIKLTSSGTHTFTLVVSQYEKQNTINYTLRINGQWKGPSAGGCGNYKDSYKNNPIYQMNLERSGPLLIELRGSRQYSVGFEMVTVSTSSDPGAAGFNKKNSGDYRCGFCYMELDHVPAGIYNVIPTTFLPKQEGPFFLDFSTTSPAKVSQLQ
;
A
#
# COMPACT_ATOMS: atom_id res chain seq x y z
N MET A 1 -8.15 4.81 -27.20
CA MET A 1 -9.46 4.16 -27.04
C MET A 1 -9.85 3.63 -28.40
N ASP A 2 -10.53 2.49 -28.45
CA ASP A 2 -11.16 2.01 -29.68
C ASP A 2 -12.63 2.45 -29.64
N CYS A 3 -13.03 3.34 -30.54
CA CYS A 3 -14.41 3.82 -30.62
C CYS A 3 -15.36 2.69 -31.02
N THR A 4 -14.97 1.81 -31.95
CA THR A 4 -15.84 0.76 -32.50
C THR A 4 -16.26 -0.28 -31.45
N ALA A 5 -15.38 -0.58 -30.49
CA ALA A 5 -15.69 -1.45 -29.36
C ALA A 5 -16.74 -0.82 -28.42
N LEU A 6 -16.64 0.49 -28.18
CA LEU A 6 -17.55 1.25 -27.31
C LEU A 6 -18.92 1.45 -27.97
N GLU A 7 -18.96 1.64 -29.29
CA GLU A 7 -20.18 1.65 -30.11
C GLU A 7 -20.90 0.28 -30.06
N HIS A 8 -20.14 -0.82 -30.21
CA HIS A 8 -20.69 -2.17 -30.11
C HIS A 8 -21.28 -2.45 -28.71
N ASP A 9 -20.56 -2.08 -27.64
CA ASP A 9 -21.07 -2.21 -26.26
C ASP A 9 -22.30 -1.32 -26.01
N ALA A 10 -22.33 -0.09 -26.53
CA ALA A 10 -23.52 0.76 -26.47
C ALA A 10 -24.75 0.10 -27.13
N VAL A 11 -24.58 -0.51 -28.31
CA VAL A 11 -25.65 -1.25 -29.01
C VAL A 11 -26.06 -2.51 -28.22
N LYS A 12 -25.11 -3.22 -27.61
CA LYS A 12 -25.36 -4.39 -26.75
C LYS A 12 -26.17 -4.01 -25.51
N PHE A 13 -25.77 -2.96 -24.79
CA PHE A 13 -26.50 -2.47 -23.62
C PHE A 13 -27.87 -1.90 -24.00
N ALA A 14 -28.00 -1.17 -25.10
CA ALA A 14 -29.30 -0.66 -25.58
C ALA A 14 -30.29 -1.79 -25.92
N LYS A 15 -29.82 -2.86 -26.58
CA LYS A 15 -30.63 -4.07 -26.85
C LYS A 15 -31.07 -4.76 -25.56
N ALA A 16 -30.17 -4.89 -24.58
CA ALA A 16 -30.53 -5.40 -23.26
C ALA A 16 -31.59 -4.51 -22.59
N ALA A 17 -31.38 -3.18 -22.56
CA ALA A 17 -32.28 -2.21 -21.95
C ALA A 17 -33.71 -2.31 -22.50
N VAL A 18 -33.87 -2.29 -23.83
CA VAL A 18 -35.16 -2.46 -24.51
C VAL A 18 -35.79 -3.82 -24.16
N THR A 19 -35.00 -4.89 -24.08
CA THR A 19 -35.50 -6.22 -23.71
C THR A 19 -36.00 -6.26 -22.27
N TYR A 20 -35.32 -5.61 -21.32
CA TYR A 20 -35.78 -5.54 -19.93
C TYR A 20 -36.99 -4.61 -19.75
N ASP A 21 -37.03 -3.49 -20.48
CA ASP A 21 -38.15 -2.54 -20.49
C ASP A 21 -39.44 -3.22 -20.99
N GLN A 22 -39.38 -3.89 -22.14
CA GLN A 22 -40.49 -4.67 -22.71
C GLN A 22 -40.97 -5.82 -21.80
N ASN A 23 -40.06 -6.39 -20.98
CA ASN A 23 -40.39 -7.45 -20.02
C ASN A 23 -40.82 -6.91 -18.62
N GLY A 24 -41.07 -5.59 -18.48
CA GLY A 24 -41.51 -4.98 -17.21
C GLY A 24 -40.43 -4.92 -16.13
N LYS A 25 -39.17 -5.26 -16.46
CA LYS A 25 -38.02 -5.32 -15.55
C LYS A 25 -37.33 -3.96 -15.48
N TYR A 26 -38.05 -2.98 -14.92
CA TYR A 26 -37.70 -1.57 -15.03
C TYR A 26 -36.40 -1.17 -14.32
N ASN A 27 -36.00 -1.86 -13.24
CA ASN A 27 -34.73 -1.60 -12.56
C ASN A 27 -33.54 -2.03 -13.42
N GLU A 28 -33.62 -3.23 -14.00
CA GLU A 28 -32.64 -3.74 -14.96
C GLU A 28 -32.60 -2.88 -16.22
N ALA A 29 -33.76 -2.49 -16.76
CA ALA A 29 -33.85 -1.57 -17.90
C ALA A 29 -33.16 -0.23 -17.62
N VAL A 30 -33.41 0.37 -16.45
CA VAL A 30 -32.75 1.59 -15.99
C VAL A 30 -31.22 1.44 -15.94
N PHE A 31 -30.71 0.31 -15.43
CA PHE A 31 -29.27 0.05 -15.41
C PHE A 31 -28.70 -0.03 -16.83
N TYR A 32 -29.31 -0.82 -17.71
CA TYR A 32 -28.81 -1.00 -19.07
C TYR A 32 -28.95 0.26 -19.95
N TYR A 33 -29.98 1.09 -19.76
CA TYR A 33 -30.05 2.41 -20.42
C TYR A 33 -28.96 3.36 -19.92
N LYS A 34 -28.60 3.33 -18.62
CA LYS A 34 -27.46 4.10 -18.09
C LYS A 34 -26.12 3.63 -18.66
N GLU A 35 -25.83 2.32 -18.67
CA GLU A 35 -24.59 1.81 -19.29
C GLU A 35 -24.57 2.01 -20.82
N ALA A 36 -25.71 1.99 -21.52
CA ALA A 36 -25.80 2.32 -22.95
C ALA A 36 -25.50 3.80 -23.21
N ALA A 37 -26.09 4.71 -22.44
CA ALA A 37 -25.81 6.15 -22.52
C ALA A 37 -24.35 6.45 -22.17
N GLN A 38 -23.80 5.76 -21.18
CA GLN A 38 -22.40 5.89 -20.77
C GLN A 38 -21.41 5.34 -21.81
N ALA A 39 -21.70 4.18 -22.42
CA ALA A 39 -20.88 3.63 -23.51
C ALA A 39 -20.91 4.52 -24.76
N LEU A 40 -22.07 5.13 -25.08
CA LEU A 40 -22.20 6.17 -26.12
C LEU A 40 -21.34 7.40 -25.82
N LEU A 41 -21.36 7.91 -24.58
CA LEU A 41 -20.50 9.01 -24.16
C LEU A 41 -19.01 8.65 -24.28
N TYR A 42 -18.61 7.41 -23.99
CA TYR A 42 -17.22 6.98 -24.21
C TYR A 42 -16.87 6.77 -25.67
N ALA A 43 -17.79 6.34 -26.52
CA ALA A 43 -17.58 6.33 -27.97
C ALA A 43 -17.29 7.75 -28.49
N ALA A 44 -18.04 8.76 -28.04
CA ALA A 44 -17.73 10.17 -28.34
C ALA A 44 -16.37 10.60 -27.78
N MET A 45 -16.05 10.30 -26.51
CA MET A 45 -14.72 10.58 -25.92
C MET A 45 -13.55 9.87 -26.62
N ALA A 46 -13.82 8.78 -27.33
CA ALA A 46 -12.86 8.00 -28.11
C ALA A 46 -12.66 8.49 -29.55
N GLY A 47 -13.46 9.46 -30.02
CA GLY A 47 -13.45 9.92 -31.41
C GLY A 47 -14.32 9.10 -32.36
N SER A 48 -15.48 8.62 -31.89
CA SER A 48 -16.52 8.05 -32.76
C SER A 48 -17.01 9.07 -33.79
N ASN A 49 -17.29 8.58 -35.00
CA ASN A 49 -17.89 9.35 -36.09
C ASN A 49 -19.42 9.18 -36.17
N LEU A 50 -20.07 8.52 -35.20
CA LEU A 50 -21.54 8.41 -35.21
C LEU A 50 -22.18 9.78 -34.98
N GLU A 51 -23.05 10.19 -35.91
CA GLU A 51 -23.88 11.37 -35.73
C GLU A 51 -25.01 11.10 -34.72
N GLY A 52 -25.46 12.14 -34.02
CA GLY A 52 -26.60 12.04 -33.10
C GLY A 52 -26.35 11.34 -31.76
N ILE A 53 -25.10 10.98 -31.41
CA ILE A 53 -24.75 10.34 -30.12
C ILE A 53 -25.42 11.06 -28.94
N GLN A 54 -25.25 12.39 -28.83
CA GLN A 54 -25.79 13.16 -27.70
C GLN A 54 -27.32 13.12 -27.64
N THR A 55 -28.01 13.11 -28.79
CA THR A 55 -29.46 12.95 -28.86
C THR A 55 -29.89 11.60 -28.28
N LYS A 56 -29.14 10.53 -28.59
CA LYS A 56 -29.46 9.17 -28.15
C LYS A 56 -29.07 8.90 -26.69
N VAL A 57 -28.01 9.56 -26.20
CA VAL A 57 -27.68 9.66 -24.77
C VAL A 57 -28.83 10.32 -24.00
N ASN A 58 -29.32 11.47 -24.47
CA ASN A 58 -30.44 12.17 -23.85
C ASN A 58 -31.72 11.31 -23.86
N GLU A 59 -32.04 10.67 -24.99
CA GLU A 59 -33.20 9.76 -25.11
C GLU A 59 -33.16 8.61 -24.09
N TYR A 60 -32.00 7.98 -23.90
CA TYR A 60 -31.82 6.94 -22.88
C TYR A 60 -31.91 7.49 -21.45
N LEU A 61 -31.39 8.70 -21.19
CA LEU A 61 -31.46 9.33 -19.86
C LEU A 61 -32.89 9.81 -19.52
N ASP A 62 -33.62 10.35 -20.48
CA ASP A 62 -35.01 10.76 -20.29
C ASP A 62 -35.93 9.53 -20.17
N ARG A 63 -35.64 8.42 -20.90
CA ARG A 63 -36.29 7.12 -20.66
C ARG A 63 -35.97 6.58 -19.27
N VAL A 64 -34.74 6.72 -18.79
CA VAL A 64 -34.34 6.40 -17.41
C VAL A 64 -35.11 7.24 -16.40
N GLN A 65 -35.34 8.54 -16.64
CA GLN A 65 -36.16 9.37 -15.74
C GLN A 65 -37.64 8.91 -15.75
N ALA A 66 -38.20 8.61 -16.92
CA ALA A 66 -39.56 8.06 -17.03
C ALA A 66 -39.71 6.69 -16.34
N LEU A 67 -38.71 5.81 -16.45
CA LEU A 67 -38.70 4.51 -15.77
C LEU A 67 -38.52 4.62 -14.25
N HIS A 68 -37.71 5.55 -13.73
CA HIS A 68 -37.69 5.83 -12.29
C HIS A 68 -39.07 6.34 -11.82
N GLY A 69 -39.72 7.22 -12.60
CA GLY A 69 -41.08 7.68 -12.32
C GLY A 69 -42.09 6.52 -12.28
N ALA A 70 -41.98 5.56 -13.21
CA ALA A 70 -42.81 4.35 -13.20
C ALA A 70 -42.52 3.42 -12.00
N VAL A 71 -41.25 3.25 -11.61
CA VAL A 71 -40.86 2.46 -10.43
C VAL A 71 -41.28 3.15 -9.12
N GLN A 72 -41.29 4.48 -9.07
CA GLN A 72 -41.84 5.24 -7.95
C GLN A 72 -43.38 5.19 -7.92
N ALA A 73 -44.06 5.21 -9.07
CA ALA A 73 -45.51 5.01 -9.16
C ALA A 73 -45.94 3.57 -8.81
N GLN A 74 -45.07 2.58 -9.01
CA GLN A 74 -45.24 1.22 -8.47
C GLN A 74 -44.91 1.11 -6.96
N LYS A 75 -44.52 2.22 -6.30
CA LYS A 75 -44.14 2.29 -4.88
C LYS A 75 -44.86 3.38 -4.07
N SER A 76 -45.85 4.09 -4.62
CA SER A 76 -46.81 4.83 -3.79
C SER A 76 -47.63 3.82 -2.97
N ASP A 77 -47.88 4.00 -1.67
CA ASP A 77 -47.90 5.24 -0.89
C ASP A 77 -47.50 4.94 0.59
N PRO A 78 -47.16 5.91 1.47
CA PRO A 78 -47.08 7.36 1.29
C PRO A 78 -45.70 7.97 1.61
N LEU A 79 -45.63 9.30 1.65
CA LEU A 79 -44.49 10.06 2.23
C LEU A 79 -44.20 9.60 3.66
N LYS A 80 -42.92 9.68 4.10
CA LYS A 80 -42.56 9.44 5.51
C LYS A 80 -43.45 10.27 6.43
N SER A 81 -44.08 9.63 7.41
CA SER A 81 -44.87 10.36 8.39
C SER A 81 -43.96 11.23 9.25
N ARG A 82 -44.49 12.30 9.85
CA ARG A 82 -43.74 13.16 10.78
C ARG A 82 -43.09 12.32 11.88
N GLN A 83 -43.81 11.32 12.40
CA GLN A 83 -43.34 10.42 13.44
C GLN A 83 -42.20 9.48 13.00
N GLN A 84 -42.04 9.21 11.69
CA GLN A 84 -40.86 8.53 11.15
C GLN A 84 -39.65 9.45 11.01
N VAL A 85 -39.88 10.72 10.64
CA VAL A 85 -38.82 11.75 10.59
C VAL A 85 -38.31 12.07 12.00
N ASP A 86 -39.21 12.15 12.98
CA ASP A 86 -38.85 12.37 14.39
C ASP A 86 -38.08 11.17 15.00
N LEU A 87 -38.35 9.93 14.56
CA LEU A 87 -37.52 8.75 14.90
C LEU A 87 -36.11 8.86 14.31
N GLU A 88 -35.97 9.27 13.04
CA GLU A 88 -34.67 9.45 12.40
C GLU A 88 -33.87 10.57 13.07
N ARG A 89 -34.54 11.66 13.48
CA ARG A 89 -33.95 12.74 14.27
C ARG A 89 -33.52 12.28 15.67
N ALA A 90 -34.31 11.43 16.34
CA ALA A 90 -33.92 10.86 17.63
C ALA A 90 -32.69 9.94 17.52
N HIS A 91 -32.61 9.13 16.46
CA HIS A 91 -31.40 8.34 16.17
C HIS A 91 -30.16 9.21 15.91
N PHE A 92 -30.31 10.34 15.23
CA PHE A 92 -29.23 11.30 15.01
C PHE A 92 -28.73 11.91 16.33
N LEU A 93 -29.64 12.35 17.22
CA LEU A 93 -29.29 12.88 18.54
C LEU A 93 -28.56 11.83 19.41
N VAL A 94 -28.98 10.57 19.39
CA VAL A 94 -28.26 9.47 20.08
C VAL A 94 -26.85 9.26 19.51
N THR A 95 -26.66 9.46 18.21
CA THR A 95 -25.33 9.34 17.57
C THR A 95 -24.41 10.47 18.03
N GLN A 96 -24.88 11.72 18.02
CA GLN A 96 -24.10 12.87 18.52
C GLN A 96 -23.79 12.75 20.02
N ALA A 97 -24.76 12.28 20.82
CA ALA A 97 -24.56 12.02 22.24
C ALA A 97 -23.46 10.96 22.50
N PHE A 98 -23.38 9.93 21.64
CA PHE A 98 -22.32 8.92 21.71
C PHE A 98 -20.95 9.48 21.30
N GLU A 99 -20.89 10.35 20.29
CA GLU A 99 -19.63 11.01 19.90
C GLU A 99 -19.08 11.93 21.00
N GLU A 100 -19.93 12.68 21.71
CA GLU A 100 -19.49 13.51 22.85
C GLU A 100 -19.14 12.68 24.09
N ASP A 101 -19.79 11.52 24.27
CA ASP A 101 -19.48 10.53 25.28
C ASP A 101 -18.07 9.93 25.08
N GLU A 102 -17.71 9.53 23.85
CA GLU A 102 -16.34 9.09 23.52
C GLU A 102 -15.28 10.20 23.62
N LYS A 103 -15.67 11.47 23.44
CA LYS A 103 -14.80 12.65 23.67
C LYS A 103 -14.64 12.99 25.17
N CYS A 104 -15.33 12.27 26.07
CA CYS A 104 -15.45 12.55 27.51
C CYS A 104 -16.14 13.88 27.85
N ASN A 105 -16.89 14.48 26.93
CA ASN A 105 -17.70 15.69 27.14
C ASN A 105 -19.04 15.33 27.80
N HIS A 106 -18.97 14.75 29.00
CA HIS A 106 -20.10 14.05 29.62
C HIS A 106 -21.34 14.92 29.85
N ASP A 107 -21.21 16.22 30.13
CA ASP A 107 -22.35 17.12 30.33
C ASP A 107 -23.15 17.33 29.02
N GLU A 108 -22.48 17.59 27.90
CA GLU A 108 -23.08 17.73 26.56
C GLU A 108 -23.70 16.40 26.10
N ALA A 109 -22.99 15.29 26.30
CA ALA A 109 -23.50 13.95 26.01
C ALA A 109 -24.78 13.63 26.80
N ILE A 110 -24.82 13.98 28.09
CA ILE A 110 -26.01 13.86 28.95
C ILE A 110 -27.17 14.69 28.41
N GLU A 111 -26.93 15.92 27.96
CA GLU A 111 -27.99 16.76 27.39
C GLU A 111 -28.53 16.17 26.08
N LEU A 112 -27.66 15.80 25.14
CA LEU A 112 -28.04 15.21 23.85
C LEU A 112 -28.79 13.88 24.00
N TYR A 113 -28.36 12.98 24.92
CA TYR A 113 -29.12 11.78 25.25
C TYR A 113 -30.51 12.15 25.84
N THR A 114 -30.59 13.17 26.69
CA THR A 114 -31.87 13.61 27.29
C THR A 114 -32.83 14.16 26.23
N GLN A 115 -32.35 15.01 25.32
CA GLN A 115 -33.14 15.52 24.18
C GLN A 115 -33.65 14.37 23.28
N ALA A 116 -32.84 13.33 23.06
CA ALA A 116 -33.25 12.14 22.31
C ALA A 116 -34.35 11.33 23.03
N VAL A 117 -34.27 11.20 24.35
CA VAL A 117 -35.29 10.53 25.19
C VAL A 117 -36.61 11.29 25.14
N GLU A 118 -36.58 12.61 25.31
CA GLU A 118 -37.78 13.46 25.26
C GLU A 118 -38.48 13.36 23.90
N LEU A 119 -37.73 13.48 22.80
CA LEU A 119 -38.26 13.33 21.45
C LEU A 119 -38.87 11.92 21.24
N CYS A 120 -38.19 10.87 21.68
CA CYS A 120 -38.71 9.50 21.60
C CYS A 120 -40.04 9.33 22.36
N ILE A 121 -40.14 9.88 23.57
CA ILE A 121 -41.34 9.78 24.40
C ILE A 121 -42.48 10.60 23.80
N GLN A 122 -42.21 11.83 23.34
CA GLN A 122 -43.22 12.66 22.67
C GLN A 122 -43.77 11.96 21.42
N THR A 123 -42.90 11.57 20.48
CA THR A 123 -43.32 10.90 19.23
C THR A 123 -43.99 9.54 19.51
N SER A 124 -43.60 8.82 20.57
CA SER A 124 -44.26 7.58 20.97
C SER A 124 -45.65 7.78 21.56
N ASN A 125 -45.96 8.98 22.10
CA ASN A 125 -47.30 9.33 22.58
C ASN A 125 -48.17 9.90 21.45
N GLU A 126 -47.57 10.52 20.43
CA GLU A 126 -48.23 11.06 19.24
C GLU A 126 -48.49 10.03 18.12
N THR A 127 -48.02 8.77 18.25
CA THR A 127 -48.23 7.72 17.24
C THR A 127 -49.11 6.56 17.73
N SER A 128 -50.06 6.15 16.90
CA SER A 128 -50.91 4.98 17.12
C SER A 128 -50.25 3.65 16.73
N ASP A 129 -49.10 3.68 16.06
CA ASP A 129 -48.41 2.49 15.58
C ASP A 129 -47.58 1.83 16.69
N GLN A 130 -48.13 0.83 17.37
CA GLN A 130 -47.63 -0.52 17.14
C GLN A 130 -46.09 -0.68 17.22
N VAL A 131 -45.49 -0.84 16.04
CA VAL A 131 -44.07 -1.11 15.82
C VAL A 131 -43.23 0.15 16.05
N LEU A 132 -43.69 1.32 15.59
CA LEU A 132 -42.99 2.59 15.77
C LEU A 132 -42.88 3.00 17.26
N GLN A 133 -43.95 2.86 18.04
CA GLN A 133 -43.90 3.03 19.50
C GLN A 133 -42.85 2.12 20.14
N ASN A 134 -42.78 0.86 19.73
CA ASN A 134 -41.85 -0.10 20.31
C ASN A 134 -40.38 0.28 19.99
N LYS A 135 -40.10 0.75 18.77
CA LYS A 135 -38.78 1.28 18.39
C LYS A 135 -38.40 2.53 19.18
N LEU A 136 -39.30 3.51 19.29
CA LEU A 136 -39.10 4.74 20.05
C LEU A 136 -38.88 4.46 21.55
N LYS A 137 -39.69 3.57 22.15
CA LYS A 137 -39.54 3.13 23.55
C LYS A 137 -38.25 2.34 23.80
N GLN A 138 -37.75 1.60 22.81
CA GLN A 138 -36.44 0.94 22.90
C GLN A 138 -35.29 1.95 22.85
N LEU A 139 -35.31 2.89 21.91
CA LEU A 139 -34.29 3.93 21.76
C LEU A 139 -34.22 4.84 22.99
N ALA A 140 -35.39 5.26 23.52
CA ALA A 140 -35.50 6.04 24.76
C ALA A 140 -34.83 5.33 25.96
N ARG A 141 -35.04 4.02 26.11
CA ARG A 141 -34.40 3.25 27.21
C ARG A 141 -32.88 3.24 27.05
N GLN A 142 -32.39 2.93 25.85
CA GLN A 142 -30.95 2.85 25.59
C GLN A 142 -30.23 4.19 25.81
N ALA A 143 -30.86 5.31 25.44
CA ALA A 143 -30.34 6.65 25.71
C ALA A 143 -30.42 7.02 27.21
N LEU A 144 -31.51 6.68 27.90
CA LEU A 144 -31.68 6.94 29.33
C LEU A 144 -30.71 6.13 30.20
N ASP A 145 -30.62 4.81 29.97
CA ASP A 145 -29.69 3.90 30.68
C ASP A 145 -28.24 4.43 30.59
N ARG A 146 -27.86 4.99 29.43
CA ARG A 146 -26.53 5.57 29.22
C ARG A 146 -26.35 6.93 29.91
N ALA A 147 -27.33 7.83 29.82
CA ALA A 147 -27.30 9.13 30.48
C ALA A 147 -27.29 9.02 32.01
N GLU A 148 -27.98 8.04 32.59
CA GLU A 148 -27.94 7.76 34.03
C GLU A 148 -26.57 7.19 34.44
N GLY A 149 -26.01 6.25 33.68
CA GLY A 149 -24.65 5.74 33.90
C GLY A 149 -23.55 6.82 33.84
N LEU A 150 -23.74 7.86 33.02
CA LEU A 150 -22.85 9.04 32.99
C LEU A 150 -23.06 9.95 34.21
N LYS A 151 -24.29 10.15 34.67
CA LYS A 151 -24.56 10.90 35.92
C LYS A 151 -23.95 10.21 37.15
N GLU A 152 -23.91 8.87 37.17
CA GLU A 152 -23.20 8.10 38.21
C GLU A 152 -21.66 8.18 38.14
N SER A 153 -21.08 8.54 37.00
CA SER A 153 -19.62 8.74 36.87
C SER A 153 -19.19 10.15 37.28
N VAL A 154 -19.99 11.17 36.94
CA VAL A 154 -19.70 12.59 37.29
C VAL A 154 -19.87 12.86 38.80
N SER A 155 -20.70 12.09 39.50
CA SER A 155 -21.08 12.34 40.90
C SER A 155 -20.15 11.75 41.99
N LYS A 156 -18.98 11.19 41.63
CA LYS A 156 -18.02 10.60 42.58
C LYS A 156 -16.76 11.47 42.76
N PRO A 157 -16.51 12.05 43.96
CA PRO A 157 -15.27 12.78 44.24
C PRO A 157 -14.05 11.86 44.25
N ALA A 158 -12.97 12.27 43.59
CA ALA A 158 -11.71 11.52 43.59
C ALA A 158 -10.95 11.67 44.93
N PRO A 159 -10.39 10.58 45.51
CA PRO A 159 -9.50 10.67 46.65
C PRO A 159 -8.13 11.26 46.26
N SER A 160 -7.55 12.06 47.15
CA SER A 160 -6.33 12.83 46.88
C SER A 160 -5.04 12.03 46.99
N GLN A 161 -4.00 12.49 46.27
CA GLN A 161 -2.67 11.91 46.30
C GLN A 161 -1.93 12.22 47.61
N GLN A 162 -1.24 11.22 48.18
CA GLN A 162 -0.10 11.42 49.07
C GLN A 162 1.03 10.45 48.73
N ALA A 163 2.28 10.89 48.93
CA ALA A 163 3.48 10.13 48.58
C ALA A 163 3.90 9.17 49.72
N GLY A 164 4.43 8.01 49.36
CA GLY A 164 5.00 7.01 50.27
C GLY A 164 6.10 6.20 49.59
N SER A 165 7.13 5.81 50.34
CA SER A 165 8.34 5.16 49.84
C SER A 165 8.57 3.77 50.44
N GLY A 166 9.25 2.89 49.70
CA GLY A 166 9.69 1.56 50.19
C GLY A 166 9.35 0.39 49.24
N PRO A 167 10.28 -0.56 48.98
CA PRO A 167 10.04 -1.64 48.02
C PRO A 167 9.96 -3.08 48.61
N ARG A 168 9.27 -3.96 47.87
CA ARG A 168 9.22 -5.46 47.97
C ARG A 168 8.46 -6.07 49.17
N PRO A 169 8.07 -7.36 49.10
CA PRO A 169 7.87 -8.26 47.94
C PRO A 169 6.41 -8.75 47.82
N VAL A 170 6.07 -9.49 46.75
CA VAL A 170 4.82 -10.26 46.63
C VAL A 170 5.12 -11.70 46.22
N SER A 171 4.56 -12.67 46.94
CA SER A 171 4.61 -14.11 46.63
C SER A 171 3.52 -14.50 45.62
N GLY A 172 3.82 -15.45 44.73
CA GLY A 172 2.92 -15.81 43.62
C GLY A 172 1.72 -16.70 44.01
N GLY A 173 0.72 -16.69 43.13
CA GLY A 173 -0.42 -17.62 43.10
C GLY A 173 -1.03 -17.61 41.70
N SER A 174 -1.27 -18.78 41.11
CA SER A 174 -1.48 -18.92 39.66
C SER A 174 -2.81 -19.55 39.27
N SER A 175 -3.43 -19.02 38.20
CA SER A 175 -4.30 -19.79 37.31
C SER A 175 -4.18 -19.20 35.88
N GLY A 176 -4.27 -20.03 34.84
CA GLY A 176 -3.97 -19.59 33.48
C GLY A 176 -4.83 -20.26 32.41
N GLY A 177 -5.08 -19.52 31.33
CA GLY A 177 -5.67 -20.01 30.07
C GLY A 177 -4.64 -19.97 28.92
N PRO A 178 -4.84 -20.73 27.85
CA PRO A 178 -3.79 -20.97 26.85
C PRO A 178 -3.58 -19.80 25.89
N VAL A 179 -2.43 -19.13 26.01
CA VAL A 179 -1.90 -18.22 24.97
C VAL A 179 -1.54 -19.03 23.72
N ARG A 180 -2.13 -18.69 22.56
CA ARG A 180 -1.71 -19.29 21.28
C ARG A 180 -0.33 -18.78 20.89
N GLN A 181 0.68 -19.62 21.00
CA GLN A 181 2.00 -19.38 20.43
C GLN A 181 1.92 -19.37 18.90
N PHE A 182 2.38 -18.29 18.28
CA PHE A 182 2.69 -18.28 16.85
C PHE A 182 4.08 -18.86 16.63
N PHE A 183 4.18 -19.93 15.84
CA PHE A 183 5.48 -20.46 15.41
C PHE A 183 6.02 -19.62 14.24
N PRO A 184 7.28 -19.12 14.31
CA PRO A 184 7.95 -18.60 13.13
C PRO A 184 8.24 -19.76 12.18
N LEU A 185 7.74 -19.68 10.94
CA LEU A 185 8.03 -20.67 9.91
C LEU A 185 9.48 -20.51 9.42
N GLY A 186 10.26 -21.58 9.55
CA GLY A 186 11.69 -21.62 9.21
C GLY A 186 11.99 -21.64 7.69
N PRO A 187 13.27 -21.64 7.32
CA PRO A 187 13.72 -21.38 5.95
C PRO A 187 13.70 -22.60 5.00
N ASP A 188 13.28 -23.79 5.46
CA ASP A 188 13.41 -25.03 4.70
C ASP A 188 12.21 -25.35 3.79
N PHE A 189 12.35 -25.04 2.49
CA PHE A 189 11.59 -25.70 1.41
C PHE A 189 12.47 -25.88 0.17
N SER A 190 13.22 -26.99 0.13
CA SER A 190 13.98 -27.41 -1.05
C SER A 190 13.08 -28.04 -2.12
N LEU A 191 13.35 -27.77 -3.39
CA LEU A 191 12.54 -28.20 -4.54
C LEU A 191 12.87 -29.62 -5.04
N HIS A 192 13.03 -30.60 -4.15
CA HIS A 192 13.10 -32.01 -4.53
C HIS A 192 12.52 -32.95 -3.47
N ASP A 193 11.28 -33.39 -3.67
CA ASP A 193 10.87 -34.73 -3.27
C ASP A 193 9.78 -35.30 -4.19
N LYS A 194 9.66 -36.63 -4.27
CA LYS A 194 8.71 -37.32 -5.17
C LYS A 194 7.42 -37.70 -4.44
N PRO A 195 6.24 -37.63 -5.10
CA PRO A 195 4.98 -37.96 -4.44
C PRO A 195 4.87 -39.46 -4.13
N GLN A 196 4.89 -39.82 -2.84
CA GLN A 196 4.30 -41.06 -2.36
C GLN A 196 2.89 -40.78 -1.79
N PRO A 197 1.90 -41.65 -2.04
CA PRO A 197 0.54 -41.46 -1.52
C PRO A 197 0.45 -41.91 -0.06
N GLN A 198 0.22 -40.98 0.86
CA GLN A 198 -0.24 -41.28 2.22
C GLN A 198 -1.65 -40.74 2.44
N SER A 199 -2.51 -41.57 3.03
CA SER A 199 -3.92 -41.28 3.24
C SER A 199 -4.13 -40.25 4.36
N VAL A 200 -4.49 -39.03 4.00
CA VAL A 200 -4.90 -38.00 4.98
C VAL A 200 -6.22 -38.45 5.63
N ARG A 201 -6.22 -38.63 6.96
CA ARG A 201 -7.44 -38.88 7.73
C ARG A 201 -8.35 -37.65 7.64
N ALA A 202 -9.64 -37.88 7.38
CA ALA A 202 -10.65 -36.82 7.42
C ALA A 202 -10.76 -36.24 8.83
N VAL A 203 -10.76 -34.92 8.95
CA VAL A 203 -11.31 -34.23 10.13
C VAL A 203 -12.82 -34.44 10.10
N GLN A 204 -13.39 -34.95 11.19
CA GLN A 204 -14.80 -35.33 11.23
C GLN A 204 -15.72 -34.11 11.09
N SER A 205 -16.61 -34.17 10.11
CA SER A 205 -17.73 -33.23 9.97
C SER A 205 -18.82 -33.55 11.00
N SER A 206 -19.18 -32.58 11.83
CA SER A 206 -20.48 -32.58 12.51
C SER A 206 -21.60 -32.44 11.46
N GLU A 207 -22.68 -33.20 11.64
CA GLU A 207 -23.61 -33.57 10.56
C GLU A 207 -24.59 -32.46 10.06
N PRO A 208 -25.24 -32.66 8.89
CA PRO A 208 -25.86 -31.58 8.15
C PRO A 208 -27.39 -31.51 8.34
N HIS A 209 -27.92 -30.30 8.52
CA HIS A 209 -29.32 -29.95 8.22
C HIS A 209 -29.35 -28.65 7.40
N GLY A 210 -30.31 -28.55 6.48
CA GLY A 210 -30.23 -27.60 5.38
C GLY A 210 -31.00 -26.30 5.61
N GLN A 211 -30.28 -25.20 5.81
CA GLN A 211 -30.40 -24.03 4.94
C GLN A 211 -29.07 -23.26 4.97
N LYS A 212 -28.45 -23.03 3.80
CA LYS A 212 -27.07 -22.49 3.71
C LYS A 212 -26.96 -20.97 3.89
N TYR A 213 -28.11 -20.31 3.83
CA TYR A 213 -28.33 -18.88 3.89
C TYR A 213 -29.71 -18.67 4.54
N THR A 214 -29.90 -17.58 5.27
CA THR A 214 -31.25 -17.12 5.65
C THR A 214 -32.01 -16.58 4.44
N ALA A 215 -33.29 -16.24 4.59
CA ALA A 215 -34.05 -15.62 3.51
C ALA A 215 -33.48 -14.24 3.13
N GLU A 216 -33.06 -13.47 4.15
CA GLU A 216 -32.44 -12.16 4.02
C GLU A 216 -31.07 -12.27 3.31
N GLU A 217 -30.22 -13.24 3.69
CA GLU A 217 -28.90 -13.45 3.06
C GLU A 217 -29.01 -13.79 1.54
N ILE A 218 -30.08 -14.46 1.12
CA ILE A 218 -30.38 -14.73 -0.30
C ILE A 218 -30.88 -13.47 -1.02
N GLU A 219 -31.58 -12.57 -0.32
CA GLU A 219 -32.08 -11.32 -0.91
C GLU A 219 -30.94 -10.30 -1.15
N VAL A 220 -29.90 -10.33 -0.31
CA VAL A 220 -28.63 -9.58 -0.53
C VAL A 220 -27.84 -10.17 -1.70
N LEU A 221 -27.69 -11.50 -1.77
CA LEU A 221 -27.07 -12.20 -2.90
C LEU A 221 -28.08 -12.39 -4.05
N SER A 222 -28.53 -11.25 -4.61
CA SER A 222 -29.52 -11.08 -5.69
C SER A 222 -29.75 -12.33 -6.55
N THR A 223 -31.04 -12.71 -6.68
CA THR A 223 -31.66 -13.88 -7.38
C THR A 223 -31.00 -14.47 -8.64
N ASN A 224 -30.08 -13.77 -9.30
CA ASN A 224 -29.17 -14.34 -10.30
C ASN A 224 -27.77 -13.70 -10.15
N PRO A 225 -26.91 -14.20 -9.24
CA PRO A 225 -25.63 -13.57 -8.92
C PRO A 225 -24.59 -13.83 -10.02
N THR A 226 -23.72 -12.85 -10.24
CA THR A 226 -22.67 -12.89 -11.26
C THR A 226 -21.35 -12.37 -10.69
N MET A 227 -20.23 -12.73 -11.32
CA MET A 227 -18.96 -12.10 -10.96
C MET A 227 -18.87 -10.69 -11.52
N ILE A 228 -18.98 -10.55 -12.85
CA ILE A 228 -18.85 -9.29 -13.59
C ILE A 228 -19.85 -9.30 -14.75
N MET A 229 -20.64 -8.24 -14.88
CA MET A 229 -21.48 -7.94 -16.06
C MET A 229 -20.85 -6.84 -16.90
N SER A 230 -20.27 -5.80 -16.29
CA SER A 230 -19.37 -4.85 -16.95
C SER A 230 -18.27 -4.33 -16.00
N VAL A 231 -17.02 -4.27 -16.49
CA VAL A 231 -15.92 -3.63 -15.75
C VAL A 231 -16.09 -2.11 -15.87
N SER A 232 -16.85 -1.51 -14.96
CA SER A 232 -17.22 -0.09 -14.97
C SER A 232 -16.72 0.63 -13.71
N SER A 233 -15.85 1.62 -13.87
CA SER A 233 -15.36 2.48 -12.77
C SER A 233 -16.45 3.34 -12.11
N PHE A 234 -17.63 3.43 -12.75
CA PHE A 234 -18.79 4.20 -12.32
C PHE A 234 -19.82 3.34 -11.58
N SER A 235 -19.70 2.01 -11.67
CA SER A 235 -20.52 1.09 -10.88
C SER A 235 -20.06 1.04 -9.42
N ILE A 236 -18.76 1.17 -9.18
CA ILE A 236 -18.14 1.02 -7.85
C ILE A 236 -18.60 2.11 -6.89
N LYS A 237 -19.09 1.69 -5.72
CA LYS A 237 -19.43 2.55 -4.58
C LYS A 237 -18.68 2.11 -3.33
N GLN A 238 -18.02 3.07 -2.66
CA GLN A 238 -17.50 2.92 -1.31
C GLN A 238 -18.62 3.04 -0.26
N THR A 239 -18.47 2.33 0.85
CA THR A 239 -19.35 2.30 2.02
C THR A 239 -18.58 2.62 3.32
N VAL A 240 -19.22 2.45 4.49
CA VAL A 240 -18.70 2.89 5.79
C VAL A 240 -17.46 2.14 6.28
N VAL A 241 -17.24 0.87 5.90
CA VAL A 241 -16.09 0.05 6.35
C VAL A 241 -14.97 -0.03 5.30
N SER A 242 -14.94 0.92 4.37
CA SER A 242 -14.17 0.78 3.12
C SER A 242 -13.12 1.87 2.94
N ASP A 243 -11.88 1.45 2.73
CA ASP A 243 -10.71 2.30 2.49
C ASP A 243 -10.82 3.06 1.16
N CYS A 244 -10.93 4.40 1.21
CA CYS A 244 -11.16 5.23 0.02
C CYS A 244 -10.05 5.09 -1.03
N SER A 245 -8.79 4.96 -0.60
CA SER A 245 -7.65 4.78 -1.52
C SER A 245 -7.75 3.44 -2.26
N PHE A 246 -8.17 2.38 -1.58
CA PHE A 246 -8.43 1.08 -2.18
C PHE A 246 -9.58 1.14 -3.21
N VAL A 247 -10.72 1.74 -2.86
CA VAL A 247 -11.88 1.80 -3.76
C VAL A 247 -11.58 2.67 -4.99
N ALA A 248 -10.91 3.80 -4.78
CA ALA A 248 -10.40 4.63 -5.88
C ALA A 248 -9.43 3.85 -6.77
N SER A 249 -8.58 2.96 -6.22
CA SER A 249 -7.67 2.11 -7.02
C SER A 249 -8.42 1.15 -7.93
N LEU A 250 -9.51 0.60 -7.40
CA LEU A 250 -10.35 -0.34 -8.12
C LEU A 250 -11.09 0.38 -9.26
N ALA A 251 -11.53 1.62 -9.04
CA ALA A 251 -12.11 2.47 -10.08
C ALA A 251 -11.12 2.76 -11.22
N ILE A 252 -9.87 3.12 -10.92
CA ILE A 252 -8.86 3.36 -11.98
C ILE A 252 -8.49 2.06 -12.69
N SER A 253 -8.34 0.95 -11.96
CA SER A 253 -8.06 -0.36 -12.55
C SER A 253 -9.18 -0.76 -13.54
N ALA A 254 -10.44 -0.47 -13.21
CA ALA A 254 -11.59 -0.71 -14.08
C ALA A 254 -11.62 0.22 -15.30
N ALA A 255 -11.35 1.51 -15.10
CA ALA A 255 -11.24 2.48 -16.20
C ALA A 255 -10.12 2.11 -17.16
N TYR A 256 -8.94 1.70 -16.65
CA TYR A 256 -7.80 1.27 -17.44
C TYR A 256 -8.10 -0.02 -18.23
N GLU A 257 -8.68 -1.04 -17.59
CA GLU A 257 -9.06 -2.29 -18.26
C GLU A 257 -10.01 -2.04 -19.42
N ARG A 258 -11.05 -1.21 -19.21
CA ARG A 258 -12.02 -0.82 -20.25
C ARG A 258 -11.39 0.04 -21.35
N ARG A 259 -10.52 1.00 -21.00
CA ARG A 259 -9.89 1.98 -21.92
C ARG A 259 -8.83 1.38 -22.85
N TYR A 260 -8.14 0.33 -22.40
CA TYR A 260 -6.98 -0.27 -23.10
C TYR A 260 -7.13 -1.76 -23.42
N ASN A 261 -8.27 -2.39 -23.09
CA ASN A 261 -8.52 -3.83 -23.21
C ASN A 261 -7.38 -4.66 -22.55
N LYS A 262 -7.08 -4.34 -21.29
CA LYS A 262 -6.02 -5.00 -20.49
C LYS A 262 -6.62 -5.58 -19.21
N LYS A 263 -6.76 -6.90 -19.16
CA LYS A 263 -7.30 -7.66 -18.02
C LYS A 263 -6.45 -7.46 -16.74
N LEU A 264 -6.79 -6.46 -15.93
CA LEU A 264 -6.16 -6.15 -14.63
C LEU A 264 -6.99 -6.68 -13.45
N ILE A 265 -8.32 -6.57 -13.55
CA ILE A 265 -9.31 -7.06 -12.59
C ILE A 265 -9.75 -8.47 -12.98
N THR A 266 -10.15 -8.69 -14.24
CA THR A 266 -10.67 -9.99 -14.69
C THR A 266 -9.64 -11.11 -14.58
N SER A 267 -8.35 -10.82 -14.73
CA SER A 267 -7.27 -11.83 -14.67
C SER A 267 -6.85 -12.25 -13.26
N ILE A 268 -7.23 -11.49 -12.22
CA ILE A 268 -6.83 -11.75 -10.83
C ILE A 268 -7.91 -12.49 -10.02
N ILE A 269 -9.16 -12.54 -10.47
CA ILE A 269 -10.26 -13.25 -9.80
C ILE A 269 -10.38 -14.68 -10.36
N TYR A 270 -10.61 -15.67 -9.48
CA TYR A 270 -10.79 -17.09 -9.80
C TYR A 270 -11.98 -17.68 -9.00
N PRO A 271 -12.72 -18.68 -9.53
CA PRO A 271 -12.45 -19.46 -10.74
C PRO A 271 -12.63 -18.65 -12.05
N GLN A 272 -12.07 -19.19 -13.14
CA GLN A 272 -12.15 -18.60 -14.47
C GLN A 272 -12.61 -19.65 -15.48
N ASN A 273 -13.43 -19.20 -16.43
CA ASN A 273 -13.89 -20.00 -17.55
C ASN A 273 -12.75 -20.29 -18.57
N ARG A 274 -13.04 -21.04 -19.63
CA ARG A 274 -12.08 -21.39 -20.71
C ARG A 274 -11.48 -20.20 -21.48
N ARG A 275 -11.97 -18.97 -21.27
CA ARG A 275 -11.50 -17.72 -21.90
C ARG A 275 -10.66 -16.85 -20.96
N GLY A 276 -10.39 -17.32 -19.73
CA GLY A 276 -9.72 -16.52 -18.70
C GLY A 276 -10.57 -15.32 -18.28
N GLU A 277 -11.88 -15.54 -18.08
CA GLU A 277 -12.84 -14.57 -17.55
C GLU A 277 -13.41 -15.14 -16.24
N PRO A 278 -13.60 -14.32 -15.19
CA PRO A 278 -14.01 -14.83 -13.88
C PRO A 278 -15.46 -15.33 -13.90
N GLU A 279 -15.70 -16.45 -13.24
CA GLU A 279 -16.96 -17.20 -13.29
C GLU A 279 -17.55 -17.34 -11.87
N TYR A 280 -18.89 -17.26 -11.76
CA TYR A 280 -19.57 -17.38 -10.46
C TYR A 280 -19.44 -18.82 -9.95
N ASN A 281 -19.18 -18.98 -8.65
CA ASN A 281 -19.03 -20.28 -8.02
C ASN A 281 -20.16 -20.55 -7.01
N PRO A 282 -21.15 -21.41 -7.33
CA PRO A 282 -22.20 -21.83 -6.39
C PRO A 282 -21.70 -22.54 -5.12
N CYS A 283 -20.41 -22.89 -5.04
CA CYS A 283 -19.78 -23.38 -3.81
C CYS A 283 -19.27 -22.26 -2.88
N GLY A 284 -19.50 -20.98 -3.23
CA GLY A 284 -19.16 -19.82 -2.41
C GLY A 284 -17.67 -19.62 -2.14
N LYS A 285 -16.78 -20.08 -3.05
CA LYS A 285 -15.33 -20.12 -2.81
C LYS A 285 -14.53 -19.55 -3.98
N TYR A 286 -13.73 -18.53 -3.69
CA TYR A 286 -13.00 -17.74 -4.66
C TYR A 286 -11.51 -17.62 -4.30
N MET A 287 -10.70 -17.21 -5.27
CA MET A 287 -9.30 -16.85 -5.04
C MET A 287 -8.96 -15.57 -5.80
N VAL A 288 -8.34 -14.61 -5.11
CA VAL A 288 -7.90 -13.34 -5.68
C VAL A 288 -6.37 -13.28 -5.65
N LYS A 289 -5.76 -12.97 -6.80
CA LYS A 289 -4.31 -12.85 -6.97
C LYS A 289 -3.86 -11.40 -6.72
N LEU A 290 -3.48 -11.08 -5.49
CA LEU A 290 -2.97 -9.76 -5.12
C LEU A 290 -1.44 -9.67 -5.24
N HIS A 291 -0.88 -8.55 -5.67
CA HIS A 291 0.57 -8.31 -5.71
C HIS A 291 0.98 -7.48 -4.49
N ILE A 292 1.76 -8.07 -3.57
CA ILE A 292 2.00 -7.52 -2.23
C ILE A 292 3.46 -7.76 -1.84
N ASN A 293 4.17 -6.67 -1.48
CA ASN A 293 5.60 -6.66 -1.17
C ASN A 293 6.44 -7.32 -2.29
N GLY A 294 6.21 -6.87 -3.53
CA GLY A 294 6.94 -7.30 -4.74
C GLY A 294 6.57 -8.67 -5.31
N VAL A 295 5.66 -9.42 -4.67
CA VAL A 295 5.35 -10.82 -5.04
C VAL A 295 3.84 -11.02 -5.19
N SER A 296 3.42 -11.79 -6.21
CA SER A 296 2.02 -12.23 -6.35
C SER A 296 1.66 -13.30 -5.32
N ARG A 297 0.59 -13.06 -4.56
CA ARG A 297 0.05 -13.95 -3.53
C ARG A 297 -1.36 -14.40 -3.93
N LYS A 298 -1.70 -15.66 -3.61
CA LYS A 298 -3.05 -16.21 -3.79
C LYS A 298 -3.82 -16.02 -2.49
N VAL A 299 -4.89 -15.23 -2.49
CA VAL A 299 -5.75 -15.02 -1.32
C VAL A 299 -7.05 -15.78 -1.53
N ILE A 300 -7.29 -16.81 -0.71
CA ILE A 300 -8.52 -17.61 -0.77
C ILE A 300 -9.57 -16.98 0.14
N ILE A 301 -10.76 -16.73 -0.40
CA ILE A 301 -11.91 -16.18 0.31
C ILE A 301 -13.19 -16.95 -0.05
N ASP A 302 -14.15 -16.83 0.83
CA ASP A 302 -15.56 -17.18 0.68
C ASP A 302 -16.40 -15.92 0.37
N ASP A 303 -17.69 -16.05 0.04
CA ASP A 303 -18.59 -14.94 -0.34
C ASP A 303 -19.52 -14.42 0.77
N TYR A 304 -19.33 -14.80 2.04
CA TYR A 304 -20.01 -14.17 3.18
C TYR A 304 -19.55 -12.72 3.36
N LEU A 305 -20.36 -11.74 2.96
CA LEU A 305 -20.03 -10.31 3.03
C LEU A 305 -20.65 -9.66 4.30
N PRO A 306 -20.01 -8.63 4.88
CA PRO A 306 -20.58 -7.91 6.02
C PRO A 306 -21.79 -7.06 5.57
N VAL A 307 -22.90 -7.20 6.29
CA VAL A 307 -24.15 -6.46 6.09
C VAL A 307 -24.59 -5.78 7.39
N ASP A 308 -25.39 -4.73 7.27
CA ASP A 308 -25.98 -4.04 8.40
C ASP A 308 -27.24 -4.76 8.93
N ARG A 309 -27.92 -4.17 9.92
CA ARG A 309 -29.16 -4.73 10.49
C ARG A 309 -30.37 -4.72 9.54
N ASN A 310 -30.24 -4.09 8.37
CA ASN A 310 -31.25 -4.00 7.33
C ASN A 310 -30.90 -4.85 6.10
N GLY A 311 -29.75 -5.54 6.11
CA GLY A 311 -29.23 -6.34 4.99
C GLY A 311 -28.43 -5.56 3.94
N GLU A 312 -28.22 -4.25 4.09
CA GLU A 312 -27.41 -3.50 3.13
C GLU A 312 -25.91 -3.71 3.37
N LEU A 313 -25.13 -3.79 2.29
CA LEU A 313 -23.71 -4.14 2.34
C LEU A 313 -22.86 -3.06 3.03
N LEU A 314 -22.07 -3.48 4.02
CA LEU A 314 -21.11 -2.64 4.75
C LEU A 314 -19.77 -2.49 4.02
N CYS A 315 -19.44 -3.46 3.16
CA CYS A 315 -18.31 -3.46 2.24
C CYS A 315 -18.63 -2.77 0.90
N SER A 316 -17.61 -2.30 0.18
CA SER A 316 -17.81 -1.66 -1.13
C SER A 316 -18.51 -2.60 -2.10
N TYR A 317 -19.39 -2.05 -2.93
CA TYR A 317 -20.25 -2.83 -3.83
C TYR A 317 -20.35 -2.21 -5.23
N SER A 318 -20.86 -3.00 -6.18
CA SER A 318 -21.24 -2.50 -7.51
C SER A 318 -22.69 -2.02 -7.48
N SER A 319 -22.98 -0.85 -8.05
CA SER A 319 -24.34 -0.33 -8.17
C SER A 319 -25.28 -1.25 -8.96
N ASN A 320 -24.71 -2.22 -9.68
CA ASN A 320 -25.38 -3.43 -10.13
C ASN A 320 -25.42 -4.48 -8.99
N ARG A 321 -26.59 -4.67 -8.36
CA ARG A 321 -26.80 -5.63 -7.24
C ARG A 321 -26.51 -7.10 -7.59
N ASN A 322 -26.26 -7.43 -8.87
CA ASN A 322 -25.93 -8.78 -9.30
C ASN A 322 -24.41 -9.01 -9.46
N GLU A 323 -23.54 -8.05 -9.12
CA GLU A 323 -22.08 -8.15 -9.28
C GLU A 323 -21.33 -8.28 -7.95
N LEU A 324 -20.58 -9.38 -7.79
CA LEU A 324 -19.83 -9.67 -6.55
C LEU A 324 -18.36 -9.20 -6.58
N TRP A 325 -17.81 -8.84 -7.75
CA TRP A 325 -16.36 -8.63 -7.92
C TRP A 325 -15.76 -7.52 -7.04
N VAL A 326 -16.49 -6.41 -6.81
CA VAL A 326 -16.02 -5.29 -5.99
C VAL A 326 -15.76 -5.75 -4.56
N SER A 327 -16.80 -6.31 -3.95
CA SER A 327 -16.80 -6.75 -2.55
C SER A 327 -15.85 -7.91 -2.32
N LEU A 328 -15.70 -8.83 -3.29
CA LEU A 328 -14.76 -9.95 -3.20
C LEU A 328 -13.30 -9.49 -3.31
N ILE A 329 -12.94 -8.52 -4.16
CA ILE A 329 -11.56 -7.98 -4.15
C ILE A 329 -11.30 -7.20 -2.86
N GLU A 330 -12.26 -6.43 -2.35
CA GLU A 330 -12.13 -5.74 -1.06
C GLU A 330 -11.92 -6.73 0.10
N LYS A 331 -12.76 -7.78 0.19
CA LYS A 331 -12.62 -8.83 1.20
C LYS A 331 -11.29 -9.56 1.12
N ALA A 332 -10.79 -9.84 -0.10
CA ALA A 332 -9.45 -10.41 -0.27
C ALA A 332 -8.34 -9.45 0.18
N TYR A 333 -8.52 -8.14 -0.01
CA TYR A 333 -7.57 -7.12 0.44
C TYR A 333 -7.58 -6.98 1.98
N MET A 334 -8.75 -6.79 2.58
CA MET A 334 -8.96 -6.72 4.03
C MET A 334 -8.43 -7.97 4.75
N LYS A 335 -8.63 -9.16 4.17
CA LYS A 335 -8.09 -10.43 4.71
C LYS A 335 -6.56 -10.47 4.79
N VAL A 336 -5.83 -9.72 3.95
CA VAL A 336 -4.37 -9.60 4.07
C VAL A 336 -3.96 -8.46 5.01
N MET A 337 -4.80 -7.44 5.20
CA MET A 337 -4.56 -6.33 6.14
C MET A 337 -5.05 -6.58 7.57
N GLY A 338 -5.52 -7.81 7.86
CA GLY A 338 -5.83 -8.27 9.22
C GLY A 338 -7.31 -8.29 9.59
N GLY A 339 -8.22 -7.94 8.69
CA GLY A 339 -9.67 -7.92 8.93
C GLY A 339 -10.34 -6.62 8.46
N TYR A 340 -11.63 -6.49 8.73
CA TYR A 340 -12.40 -5.26 8.50
C TYR A 340 -12.22 -4.23 9.63
N ASP A 341 -11.71 -4.63 10.80
CA ASP A 341 -11.26 -3.73 11.89
C ASP A 341 -9.94 -3.00 11.53
N PHE A 342 -9.63 -2.87 10.24
CA PHE A 342 -8.54 -2.07 9.71
C PHE A 342 -9.04 -0.63 9.60
N PRO A 343 -8.42 0.36 10.27
CA PRO A 343 -8.98 1.71 10.46
C PRO A 343 -9.00 2.59 9.19
N GLY A 344 -8.87 1.98 8.01
CA GLY A 344 -8.76 2.67 6.72
C GLY A 344 -7.44 3.42 6.55
N SER A 345 -7.20 3.86 5.32
CA SER A 345 -6.15 4.83 5.02
C SER A 345 -6.72 6.25 5.13
N ASN A 346 -6.81 6.79 6.35
CA ASN A 346 -6.92 8.25 6.54
C ASN A 346 -5.76 8.89 5.78
N SER A 347 -6.00 9.84 4.86
CA SER A 347 -4.95 10.27 3.91
C SER A 347 -3.74 10.93 4.57
N ILE A 348 -3.92 11.46 5.77
CA ILE A 348 -2.86 11.95 6.68
C ILE A 348 -1.84 10.86 7.03
N SER A 349 -2.26 9.59 7.12
CA SER A 349 -1.46 8.51 7.73
C SER A 349 -0.62 7.66 6.77
N GLN A 350 -1.06 7.36 5.53
CA GLN A 350 -0.15 6.70 4.57
C GLN A 350 -0.33 6.91 3.05
N ARG A 351 0.84 6.87 2.39
CA ARG A 351 1.10 7.08 0.97
C ARG A 351 1.16 5.77 0.15
N ARG A 352 0.02 5.24 -0.31
CA ARG A 352 -0.03 4.05 -1.19
C ARG A 352 -1.26 4.02 -2.10
N ARG A 353 -1.11 4.09 -3.45
CA ARG A 353 -1.89 3.36 -4.51
C ARG A 353 -1.77 3.96 -5.94
N PRO A 354 -2.32 3.33 -6.99
CA PRO A 354 -2.29 3.85 -8.37
C PRO A 354 -3.13 5.10 -8.62
N ASP A 355 -2.52 6.20 -9.06
CA ASP A 355 -3.18 7.31 -9.78
C ASP A 355 -4.27 8.09 -8.99
N HIS A 356 -4.13 8.22 -7.66
CA HIS A 356 -5.06 9.02 -6.82
C HIS A 356 -4.54 10.40 -6.48
N HIS A 357 -5.48 11.32 -6.27
CA HIS A 357 -5.23 12.53 -5.48
C HIS A 357 -5.78 12.38 -4.07
N ALA A 358 -5.04 12.81 -3.06
CA ALA A 358 -5.54 12.99 -1.70
C ALA A 358 -5.77 14.47 -1.42
N THR A 359 -6.95 14.84 -0.94
CA THR A 359 -7.19 16.18 -0.39
C THR A 359 -6.38 16.39 0.88
N GLY A 360 -5.93 17.63 1.08
CA GLY A 360 -5.19 18.01 2.27
C GLY A 360 -6.06 18.18 3.52
N VAL A 361 -5.48 18.77 4.56
CA VAL A 361 -6.22 19.24 5.75
C VAL A 361 -7.01 20.49 5.37
N MET A 362 -8.34 20.41 5.45
CA MET A 362 -9.29 21.51 5.26
C MET A 362 -10.42 21.33 6.26
N THR A 363 -11.16 22.40 6.60
CA THR A 363 -12.34 22.25 7.47
C THR A 363 -13.50 21.59 6.72
N GLU A 364 -14.47 21.07 7.45
CA GLU A 364 -15.70 20.54 6.83
C GLU A 364 -16.46 21.64 6.08
N GLU A 365 -16.49 22.88 6.60
CA GLU A 365 -17.05 24.05 5.91
C GLU A 365 -16.35 24.34 4.56
N GLU A 366 -15.02 24.23 4.52
CA GLU A 366 -14.25 24.40 3.27
C GLU A 366 -14.51 23.26 2.29
N GLY A 367 -14.61 22.03 2.80
CA GLY A 367 -14.98 20.85 2.03
C GLY A 367 -16.38 21.01 1.41
N GLU A 368 -17.39 21.33 2.21
CA GLU A 368 -18.75 21.59 1.74
C GLU A 368 -18.79 22.74 0.71
N LYS A 369 -18.12 23.85 1.00
CA LYS A 369 -18.05 25.03 0.12
C LYS A 369 -17.51 24.69 -1.27
N TRP A 370 -16.43 23.90 -1.33
CA TRP A 370 -15.77 23.53 -2.59
C TRP A 370 -16.25 22.21 -3.19
N GLY A 371 -17.08 21.43 -2.48
CA GLY A 371 -17.53 20.11 -2.93
C GLY A 371 -16.42 19.05 -2.87
N LEU A 372 -15.52 19.19 -1.91
CA LEU A 372 -14.41 18.27 -1.64
C LEU A 372 -14.61 17.64 -0.25
N VAL A 373 -14.14 16.42 -0.06
CA VAL A 373 -14.11 15.77 1.25
C VAL A 373 -12.71 15.99 1.84
N PRO A 374 -12.56 16.42 3.11
CA PRO A 374 -11.25 16.51 3.76
C PRO A 374 -10.59 15.13 3.85
N THR A 375 -9.27 15.07 3.65
CA THR A 375 -8.44 13.85 3.85
C THR A 375 -8.87 12.58 3.07
N HIS A 376 -9.43 12.75 1.88
CA HIS A 376 -10.08 11.69 1.08
C HIS A 376 -9.39 11.44 -0.27
N ALA A 377 -9.54 10.24 -0.82
CA ALA A 377 -8.87 9.79 -2.04
C ALA A 377 -9.80 9.85 -3.27
N TYR A 378 -9.35 10.53 -4.33
CA TYR A 378 -10.07 10.73 -5.59
C TYR A 378 -9.35 10.05 -6.76
N ALA A 379 -10.12 9.42 -7.65
CA ALA A 379 -9.61 8.67 -8.80
C ALA A 379 -9.42 9.53 -10.06
N VAL A 380 -8.19 9.61 -10.59
CA VAL A 380 -7.94 10.18 -11.92
C VAL A 380 -8.43 9.23 -13.00
N LEU A 381 -9.38 9.67 -13.82
CA LEU A 381 -9.92 8.87 -14.94
C LEU A 381 -9.38 9.34 -16.31
N ASP A 382 -9.08 10.62 -16.44
CA ASP A 382 -8.51 11.20 -17.66
C ASP A 382 -7.71 12.48 -17.38
N ILE A 383 -6.75 12.80 -18.25
CA ILE A 383 -5.95 14.03 -18.20
C ILE A 383 -5.93 14.62 -19.62
N ARG A 384 -6.25 15.91 -19.78
CA ARG A 384 -6.31 16.60 -21.07
C ARG A 384 -5.67 17.98 -21.01
N GLU A 385 -5.17 18.46 -22.15
CA GLU A 385 -4.65 19.81 -22.32
C GLU A 385 -5.40 20.52 -23.45
N TYR A 386 -5.86 21.74 -23.21
CA TYR A 386 -6.58 22.56 -24.19
C TYR A 386 -6.06 23.99 -24.15
N LYS A 387 -5.50 24.46 -25.28
CA LYS A 387 -4.93 25.82 -25.41
C LYS A 387 -3.92 26.18 -24.29
N GLY A 388 -3.12 25.20 -23.84
CA GLY A 388 -2.15 25.34 -22.75
C GLY A 388 -2.73 25.19 -21.32
N MET A 389 -4.06 25.13 -21.17
CA MET A 389 -4.71 24.83 -19.89
C MET A 389 -4.79 23.32 -19.68
N ARG A 390 -4.50 22.85 -18.46
CA ARG A 390 -4.48 21.41 -18.13
C ARG A 390 -5.65 21.06 -17.23
N PHE A 391 -6.34 19.97 -17.55
CA PHE A 391 -7.55 19.51 -16.87
C PHE A 391 -7.43 18.05 -16.46
N LEU A 392 -7.92 17.72 -15.27
CA LEU A 392 -7.98 16.35 -14.75
C LEU A 392 -9.43 15.98 -14.48
N GLN A 393 -9.83 14.78 -14.91
CA GLN A 393 -11.14 14.22 -14.58
C GLN A 393 -10.98 13.36 -13.32
N LEU A 394 -11.60 13.80 -12.23
CA LEU A 394 -11.57 13.11 -10.95
C LEU A 394 -12.90 12.43 -10.65
N LYS A 395 -12.84 11.31 -9.92
CA LYS A 395 -14.00 10.61 -9.35
C LYS A 395 -13.88 10.47 -7.83
N ASN A 396 -14.91 10.91 -7.10
CA ASN A 396 -15.17 10.53 -5.72
C ASN A 396 -15.64 9.05 -5.65
N PRO A 397 -15.00 8.16 -4.86
CA PRO A 397 -15.43 6.78 -4.65
C PRO A 397 -16.82 6.62 -4.03
N TRP A 398 -17.30 7.61 -3.25
CA TRP A 398 -18.68 7.64 -2.73
C TRP A 398 -19.74 7.79 -3.84
N SER A 399 -19.32 8.07 -5.08
CA SER A 399 -20.19 8.25 -6.25
C SER A 399 -21.23 9.36 -6.13
N HIS A 400 -20.94 10.36 -5.30
CA HIS A 400 -21.63 11.64 -5.20
C HIS A 400 -20.63 12.70 -4.71
N LEU A 401 -21.07 13.94 -4.54
CA LEU A 401 -20.30 15.12 -4.13
C LEU A 401 -19.16 15.46 -5.13
N ARG A 402 -19.47 16.42 -6.01
CA ARG A 402 -18.55 17.01 -7.00
C ARG A 402 -17.99 18.35 -6.54
N TRP A 403 -16.80 18.66 -7.06
CA TRP A 403 -16.20 19.99 -7.09
C TRP A 403 -17.18 21.09 -7.56
N LYS A 404 -17.28 22.16 -6.75
CA LYS A 404 -18.20 23.32 -6.93
C LYS A 404 -17.51 24.58 -7.48
N GLY A 405 -16.19 24.55 -7.67
CA GLY A 405 -15.40 25.70 -8.14
C GLY A 405 -15.45 25.89 -9.67
N ARG A 406 -14.34 26.37 -10.25
CA ARG A 406 -14.21 26.58 -11.70
C ARG A 406 -14.34 25.25 -12.44
N TYR A 407 -15.05 25.22 -13.57
CA TYR A 407 -15.33 24.00 -14.34
C TYR A 407 -16.17 22.95 -13.59
N SER A 408 -16.95 23.37 -12.58
CA SER A 408 -18.05 22.56 -12.01
C SER A 408 -19.25 22.47 -12.95
N GLU A 409 -20.28 21.68 -12.61
CA GLU A 409 -21.52 21.64 -13.39
C GLU A 409 -22.38 22.92 -13.26
N ARG A 410 -21.98 23.88 -12.41
CA ARG A 410 -22.70 25.15 -12.16
C ARG A 410 -21.91 26.39 -12.61
N ASP A 411 -20.71 26.22 -13.17
CA ASP A 411 -19.87 27.32 -13.62
C ASP A 411 -20.27 27.83 -15.00
N GLU A 412 -21.20 28.80 -15.04
CA GLU A 412 -21.63 29.45 -16.29
C GLU A 412 -20.58 30.38 -16.93
N LYS A 413 -19.41 30.58 -16.30
CA LYS A 413 -18.43 31.62 -16.70
C LYS A 413 -17.20 31.08 -17.41
N ASN A 414 -16.61 29.98 -16.94
CA ASN A 414 -15.35 29.47 -17.52
C ASN A 414 -15.55 28.42 -18.62
N TRP A 415 -16.75 27.82 -18.74
CA TRP A 415 -17.05 26.87 -19.81
C TRP A 415 -17.28 27.58 -21.16
N THR A 416 -16.54 27.17 -22.19
CA THR A 416 -16.85 27.52 -23.60
C THR A 416 -17.42 26.30 -24.34
N PRO A 417 -18.24 26.48 -25.40
CA PRO A 417 -18.82 25.36 -26.15
C PRO A 417 -17.77 24.41 -26.74
N GLU A 418 -16.62 24.93 -27.15
CA GLU A 418 -15.52 24.13 -27.69
C GLU A 418 -14.80 23.34 -26.59
N LEU A 419 -14.62 23.94 -25.41
CA LEU A 419 -14.00 23.28 -24.25
C LEU A 419 -14.92 22.16 -23.70
N LEU A 420 -16.23 22.41 -23.61
CA LEU A 420 -17.24 21.41 -23.23
C LEU A 420 -17.22 20.21 -24.20
N LYS A 421 -17.17 20.48 -25.52
CA LYS A 421 -17.03 19.44 -26.54
C LYS A 421 -15.69 18.70 -26.43
N TYR A 422 -14.59 19.40 -26.16
CA TYR A 422 -13.25 18.81 -26.08
C TYR A 422 -13.03 17.94 -24.83
N LEU A 423 -13.59 18.33 -23.68
CA LEU A 423 -13.59 17.51 -22.45
C LEU A 423 -14.76 16.51 -22.40
N ASN A 424 -15.67 16.54 -23.38
CA ASN A 424 -16.91 15.77 -23.45
C ASN A 424 -17.72 15.84 -22.13
N PHE A 425 -18.02 17.06 -21.71
CA PHE A 425 -18.78 17.35 -20.50
C PHE A 425 -20.09 18.04 -20.84
N ASP A 426 -21.19 17.59 -20.24
CA ASP A 426 -22.48 18.27 -20.28
C ASP A 426 -22.90 18.67 -18.86
N PRO A 427 -22.86 19.98 -18.51
CA PRO A 427 -23.32 20.47 -17.23
C PRO A 427 -24.78 20.12 -16.92
N LYS A 428 -25.65 20.03 -17.94
CA LYS A 428 -27.10 19.77 -17.73
C LYS A 428 -27.34 18.32 -17.27
N THR A 429 -26.71 17.35 -17.93
CA THR A 429 -26.72 15.95 -17.49
C THR A 429 -26.06 15.79 -16.12
N ALA A 430 -24.95 16.49 -15.86
CA ALA A 430 -24.29 16.46 -14.56
C ALA A 430 -25.20 17.00 -13.44
N GLN A 431 -25.91 18.11 -13.65
CA GLN A 431 -26.90 18.65 -12.70
C GLN A 431 -28.08 17.68 -12.47
N LYS A 432 -28.53 16.93 -13.49
CA LYS A 432 -29.60 15.93 -13.36
C LYS A 432 -29.20 14.69 -12.53
N PHE A 433 -27.93 14.29 -12.56
CA PHE A 433 -27.47 13.04 -11.94
C PHE A 433 -26.04 13.15 -11.41
N ASP A 434 -25.88 13.05 -10.09
CA ASP A 434 -24.57 12.94 -9.47
C ASP A 434 -24.03 11.49 -9.52
N ASN A 435 -22.75 11.38 -9.84
CA ASN A 435 -21.96 10.15 -9.90
C ASN A 435 -20.56 10.31 -9.27
N GLY A 436 -20.31 11.46 -8.62
CA GLY A 436 -19.05 11.86 -8.03
C GLY A 436 -17.94 12.22 -9.04
N VAL A 437 -18.23 12.32 -10.34
CA VAL A 437 -17.21 12.55 -11.39
C VAL A 437 -17.30 13.97 -11.95
N PHE A 438 -16.16 14.67 -11.95
CA PHE A 438 -16.05 16.08 -12.34
C PHE A 438 -14.71 16.36 -13.05
N TRP A 439 -14.62 17.52 -13.69
CA TRP A 439 -13.36 18.09 -14.18
C TRP A 439 -12.86 19.17 -13.21
N ILE A 440 -11.54 19.29 -13.10
CA ILE A 440 -10.86 20.36 -12.34
C ILE A 440 -9.64 20.85 -13.12
N ALA A 441 -9.34 22.15 -13.05
CA ALA A 441 -8.12 22.72 -13.63
C ALA A 441 -6.90 22.32 -12.79
N TRP A 442 -5.73 22.17 -13.42
CA TRP A 442 -4.49 21.84 -12.71
C TRP A 442 -4.15 22.85 -11.61
N GLU A 443 -4.42 24.14 -11.86
CA GLU A 443 -4.10 25.22 -10.92
C GLU A 443 -4.97 25.16 -9.66
N ASP A 444 -6.26 24.82 -9.81
CA ASP A 444 -7.16 24.57 -8.66
C ASP A 444 -6.75 23.27 -7.97
N LEU A 445 -6.41 22.23 -8.72
CA LEU A 445 -5.98 20.95 -8.15
C LEU A 445 -4.72 21.09 -7.27
N CYS A 446 -3.74 21.90 -7.68
CA CYS A 446 -2.56 22.22 -6.86
C CYS A 446 -2.87 23.06 -5.61
N GLN A 447 -4.08 23.61 -5.46
CA GLN A 447 -4.48 24.37 -4.28
C GLN A 447 -5.14 23.48 -3.20
N TYR A 448 -5.81 22.38 -3.58
CA TYR A 448 -6.62 21.57 -2.65
C TYR A 448 -6.13 20.11 -2.44
N TYR A 449 -5.14 19.65 -3.22
CA TYR A 449 -4.66 18.27 -3.18
C TYR A 449 -3.14 18.18 -2.95
N ASP A 450 -2.74 17.66 -1.79
CA ASP A 450 -1.34 17.61 -1.33
C ASP A 450 -0.49 16.54 -2.01
N VAL A 451 -1.13 15.44 -2.47
CA VAL A 451 -0.42 14.27 -3.00
C VAL A 451 -1.08 13.73 -4.24
N ILE A 452 -0.27 13.50 -5.28
CA ILE A 452 -0.60 12.68 -6.44
C ILE A 452 0.17 11.37 -6.31
N TYR A 453 -0.53 10.24 -6.29
CA TYR A 453 0.08 8.93 -6.44
C TYR A 453 0.08 8.52 -7.91
N LEU A 454 0.99 7.65 -8.32
CA LEU A 454 1.09 7.16 -9.70
C LEU A 454 1.44 5.67 -9.73
N SER A 455 0.89 4.94 -10.70
CA SER A 455 1.35 3.59 -11.05
C SER A 455 1.59 3.48 -12.55
N TRP A 456 2.68 2.81 -12.90
CA TRP A 456 3.07 2.55 -14.28
C TRP A 456 3.07 1.04 -14.53
N ASN A 457 2.76 0.64 -15.76
CA ASN A 457 3.01 -0.73 -16.21
C ASN A 457 4.53 -1.00 -16.18
N PRO A 458 5.04 -1.95 -15.37
CA PRO A 458 6.47 -2.24 -15.31
C PRO A 458 7.04 -2.71 -16.65
N GLY A 459 6.21 -3.33 -17.51
CA GLY A 459 6.60 -3.76 -18.86
C GLY A 459 6.86 -2.62 -19.86
N LEU A 460 6.75 -1.35 -19.45
CA LEU A 460 7.32 -0.22 -20.18
C LEU A 460 8.87 -0.21 -20.11
N PHE A 461 9.44 -0.86 -19.09
CA PHE A 461 10.88 -1.04 -18.93
C PHE A 461 11.26 -2.43 -19.46
N LYS A 462 11.96 -2.46 -20.61
CA LYS A 462 12.42 -3.70 -21.25
C LYS A 462 13.39 -4.47 -20.34
N GLU A 463 14.32 -3.73 -19.73
CA GLU A 463 15.26 -4.23 -18.73
C GLU A 463 14.76 -3.85 -17.33
N SER A 464 14.64 -4.82 -16.42
CA SER A 464 14.26 -4.55 -15.03
C SER A 464 14.81 -5.62 -14.06
N PHE A 465 15.17 -5.20 -12.85
CA PHE A 465 15.63 -6.09 -11.77
C PHE A 465 14.98 -5.69 -10.45
N CYS A 466 14.56 -6.69 -9.66
CA CYS A 466 13.99 -6.51 -8.31
C CYS A 466 14.78 -7.33 -7.28
N ILE A 467 14.68 -6.96 -6.00
CA ILE A 467 15.57 -7.43 -4.92
C ILE A 467 14.89 -7.36 -3.54
N HIS A 468 15.04 -8.35 -2.64
CA HIS A 468 14.45 -8.31 -1.28
C HIS A 468 15.49 -8.43 -0.16
N SER A 469 15.27 -7.85 1.03
CA SER A 469 16.24 -7.80 2.16
C SER A 469 15.68 -7.27 3.51
N SER A 470 16.56 -7.03 4.49
CA SER A 470 16.29 -6.52 5.85
C SER A 470 17.47 -5.70 6.41
N TRP A 471 17.24 -4.47 6.88
CA TRP A 471 18.25 -3.59 7.48
C TRP A 471 17.96 -3.46 8.98
N ASP A 472 18.77 -4.14 9.80
CA ASP A 472 18.62 -4.15 11.27
C ASP A 472 18.80 -2.74 11.85
N GLY A 473 17.85 -2.30 12.68
CA GLY A 473 17.82 -1.02 13.37
C GLY A 473 19.09 -0.75 14.18
N LYS A 474 19.78 -1.81 14.61
CA LYS A 474 20.99 -1.76 15.45
C LYS A 474 22.29 -1.51 14.68
N GLN A 475 22.26 -1.50 13.34
CA GLN A 475 23.47 -1.37 12.51
C GLN A 475 23.73 0.09 12.09
N GLY A 476 24.89 0.63 12.45
CA GLY A 476 25.31 1.98 12.04
C GLY A 476 24.90 3.09 13.02
N PRO A 477 25.08 4.37 12.64
CA PRO A 477 24.63 5.50 13.44
C PRO A 477 23.10 5.69 13.37
N VAL A 478 22.52 6.36 14.36
CA VAL A 478 21.08 6.71 14.37
C VAL A 478 20.74 7.76 13.31
N LYS A 479 21.70 8.59 12.87
CA LYS A 479 21.51 9.58 11.81
C LYS A 479 22.59 9.43 10.74
N ASP A 480 22.17 9.42 9.48
CA ASP A 480 23.06 9.22 8.32
C ASP A 480 24.13 10.32 8.17
N VAL A 481 23.89 11.51 8.75
CA VAL A 481 24.84 12.64 8.81
C VAL A 481 26.23 12.24 9.35
N TYR A 482 26.30 11.18 10.18
CA TYR A 482 27.56 10.74 10.80
C TYR A 482 28.37 9.77 9.93
N SER A 483 27.72 8.88 9.16
CA SER A 483 28.36 7.97 8.19
C SER A 483 27.35 7.11 7.45
N LEU A 484 27.52 6.98 6.13
CA LEU A 484 26.75 6.08 5.25
C LEU A 484 27.35 4.67 5.13
N ALA A 485 28.50 4.40 5.75
CA ALA A 485 29.26 3.16 5.53
C ALA A 485 28.56 1.86 5.99
N ASN A 486 27.54 1.99 6.85
CA ASN A 486 26.73 0.90 7.41
C ASN A 486 25.32 0.84 6.80
N ASN A 487 25.06 1.72 5.83
CA ASN A 487 23.83 1.77 5.09
C ASN A 487 23.89 0.75 3.94
N PRO A 488 22.74 0.31 3.41
CA PRO A 488 22.69 -0.55 2.25
C PRO A 488 23.22 0.19 1.01
N GLN A 489 24.15 -0.43 0.27
CA GLN A 489 24.78 0.20 -0.90
C GLN A 489 24.89 -0.74 -2.10
N TYR A 490 24.73 -0.18 -3.30
CA TYR A 490 24.57 -0.92 -4.56
C TYR A 490 25.35 -0.27 -5.68
N ARG A 491 26.19 -1.05 -6.37
CA ARG A 491 26.69 -0.66 -7.70
C ARG A 491 25.57 -0.83 -8.71
N LEU A 492 25.19 0.26 -9.37
CA LEU A 492 24.34 0.28 -10.56
C LEU A 492 25.21 0.60 -11.77
N GLU A 493 25.22 -0.29 -12.75
CA GLU A 493 26.00 -0.15 -13.99
C GLU A 493 25.04 -0.12 -15.18
N VAL A 494 25.20 0.87 -16.07
CA VAL A 494 24.24 1.17 -17.13
C VAL A 494 24.95 1.41 -18.44
N GLN A 495 24.71 0.56 -19.44
CA GLN A 495 25.20 0.75 -20.79
C GLN A 495 24.25 1.67 -21.58
N CYS A 496 24.65 2.92 -21.77
CA CYS A 496 23.84 3.96 -22.40
C CYS A 496 24.00 3.94 -23.94
N PRO A 497 22.91 3.87 -24.72
CA PRO A 497 22.96 3.87 -26.19
C PRO A 497 23.16 5.29 -26.76
N THR A 498 23.55 5.36 -28.03
CA THR A 498 23.62 6.61 -28.80
C THR A 498 22.23 7.23 -28.93
N GLY A 499 22.01 8.36 -28.26
CA GLY A 499 20.68 8.97 -28.08
C GLY A 499 20.26 9.14 -26.61
N GLY A 500 20.98 8.51 -25.67
CA GLY A 500 20.74 8.65 -24.24
C GLY A 500 19.77 7.61 -23.65
N ALA A 501 19.61 7.64 -22.33
CA ALA A 501 18.73 6.75 -21.59
C ALA A 501 18.16 7.41 -20.33
N ALA A 502 17.10 6.82 -19.77
CA ALA A 502 16.58 7.19 -18.46
C ALA A 502 16.39 5.94 -17.60
N VAL A 503 17.08 5.89 -16.46
CA VAL A 503 16.97 4.80 -15.48
C VAL A 503 16.11 5.28 -14.31
N TRP A 504 15.21 4.43 -13.86
CA TRP A 504 14.33 4.70 -12.74
C TRP A 504 14.63 3.73 -11.61
N VAL A 505 14.77 4.25 -10.40
CA VAL A 505 15.11 3.46 -9.20
C VAL A 505 13.99 3.64 -8.18
N LEU A 506 13.29 2.53 -7.87
CA LEU A 506 12.21 2.49 -6.88
C LEU A 506 12.70 1.76 -5.63
N LEU A 507 12.90 2.50 -4.54
CA LEU A 507 13.01 1.92 -3.20
C LEU A 507 11.62 1.55 -2.69
N THR A 508 11.50 0.40 -2.02
CA THR A 508 10.28 0.01 -1.30
C THR A 508 10.61 -0.58 0.08
N ARG A 509 10.05 0.02 1.14
CA ARG A 509 9.94 -0.57 2.48
C ARG A 509 8.79 -1.56 2.49
N HIS A 510 9.04 -2.77 3.00
CA HIS A 510 7.97 -3.67 3.40
C HIS A 510 7.43 -3.21 4.74
N ILE A 511 6.14 -2.93 4.79
CA ILE A 511 5.43 -2.94 6.07
C ILE A 511 4.92 -4.36 6.29
N THR A 512 5.18 -4.87 7.49
CA THR A 512 4.92 -6.25 7.92
C THR A 512 4.07 -6.32 9.19
N ASP A 513 3.62 -5.16 9.67
CA ASP A 513 2.88 -4.97 10.92
C ASP A 513 1.77 -3.91 10.73
N LYS A 514 0.70 -3.98 11.53
CA LYS A 514 -0.48 -3.10 11.40
C LYS A 514 -0.26 -1.73 12.06
N ASP A 515 0.52 -1.67 13.15
CA ASP A 515 0.77 -0.42 13.88
C ASP A 515 1.89 0.39 13.20
N ASP A 516 2.89 -0.29 12.62
CA ASP A 516 3.83 0.31 11.66
C ASP A 516 3.09 0.90 10.44
N PHE A 517 2.00 0.25 9.99
CA PHE A 517 1.14 0.82 8.94
C PHE A 517 0.41 2.07 9.42
N ALA A 518 -0.28 2.00 10.57
CA ALA A 518 -1.13 3.07 11.06
C ALA A 518 -0.35 4.33 11.47
N GLN A 519 0.87 4.17 11.99
CA GLN A 519 1.65 5.27 12.56
C GLN A 519 2.81 5.76 11.69
N ASN A 520 3.40 4.87 10.86
CA ASN A 520 4.32 5.18 9.76
C ASN A 520 5.32 6.33 10.03
N ARG A 521 6.08 6.21 11.12
CA ARG A 521 6.98 7.26 11.64
C ARG A 521 8.33 7.35 10.91
N GLU A 522 8.53 6.53 9.87
CA GLU A 522 9.85 6.13 9.39
C GLU A 522 10.16 6.72 8.00
N PHE A 523 11.01 7.75 7.96
CA PHE A 523 11.31 8.51 6.75
C PHE A 523 12.50 7.92 5.99
N ILE A 524 12.26 7.36 4.80
CA ILE A 524 13.27 6.71 3.94
C ILE A 524 13.60 7.55 2.71
N THR A 525 14.76 7.29 2.10
CA THR A 525 15.13 7.80 0.77
C THR A 525 16.22 6.95 0.11
N LEU A 526 16.55 7.28 -1.14
CA LEU A 526 17.69 6.73 -1.86
C LEU A 526 18.56 7.86 -2.43
N VAL A 527 19.84 7.86 -2.05
CA VAL A 527 20.88 8.78 -2.49
C VAL A 527 21.68 8.14 -3.63
N VAL A 528 22.02 8.90 -4.65
CA VAL A 528 22.79 8.42 -5.82
C VAL A 528 24.11 9.16 -5.89
N TYR A 529 25.22 8.43 -5.98
CA TYR A 529 26.57 8.96 -6.19
C TYR A 529 27.11 8.53 -7.54
N LYS A 530 27.82 9.42 -8.23
CA LYS A 530 28.57 9.10 -9.48
C LYS A 530 30.06 8.99 -9.16
N ASN A 531 30.42 7.95 -8.42
CA ASN A 531 31.77 7.63 -7.95
C ASN A 531 32.23 6.24 -8.47
N ASP A 532 31.85 5.89 -9.71
CA ASP A 532 32.20 4.64 -10.39
C ASP A 532 31.73 3.35 -9.69
N GLY A 533 30.76 3.43 -8.78
CA GLY A 533 30.28 2.28 -8.02
C GLY A 533 31.10 1.96 -6.77
N LYS A 534 31.98 2.88 -6.34
CA LYS A 534 32.75 2.78 -5.08
C LYS A 534 31.83 2.94 -3.88
N LYS A 535 32.11 2.23 -2.78
CA LYS A 535 31.35 2.36 -1.54
C LYS A 535 31.55 3.76 -0.95
N VAL A 536 30.46 4.41 -0.57
CA VAL A 536 30.42 5.77 0.01
C VAL A 536 30.49 5.68 1.53
N TYR A 537 31.32 6.50 2.17
CA TYR A 537 31.51 6.43 3.63
C TYR A 537 30.88 7.60 4.38
N TYR A 538 30.76 8.77 3.74
CA TYR A 538 30.27 10.01 4.32
C TYR A 538 29.24 10.68 3.38
N PRO A 539 28.26 11.43 3.91
CA PRO A 539 27.26 12.10 3.08
C PRO A 539 27.84 13.31 2.33
N ASP A 540 28.70 14.09 2.98
CA ASP A 540 29.20 15.38 2.49
C ASP A 540 30.69 15.39 2.13
N PHE A 541 31.01 16.04 1.01
CA PHE A 541 32.37 16.31 0.52
C PHE A 541 33.28 17.01 1.56
N ILE A 542 32.69 17.79 2.47
CA ILE A 542 33.40 18.56 3.51
C ILE A 542 34.20 17.65 4.47
N PHE A 543 33.73 16.42 4.72
CA PHE A 543 34.41 15.47 5.61
C PHE A 543 35.35 14.51 4.89
N CYS A 544 35.31 14.43 3.56
CA CYS A 544 36.16 13.52 2.78
C CYS A 544 36.36 14.01 1.35
N PHE A 545 37.54 14.57 1.05
CA PHE A 545 37.90 15.10 -0.27
C PHE A 545 37.93 14.07 -1.43
N SER A 546 37.78 12.76 -1.16
CA SER A 546 37.82 11.70 -2.18
C SER A 546 36.44 11.12 -2.59
N ASP A 547 35.38 11.36 -1.82
CA ASP A 547 34.00 11.00 -2.21
C ASP A 547 33.31 12.24 -2.82
N PRO A 548 32.85 12.22 -4.10
CA PRO A 548 32.17 13.36 -4.72
C PRO A 548 30.80 13.60 -4.05
N PRO A 549 30.27 14.84 -4.06
CA PRO A 549 28.94 15.13 -3.53
C PRO A 549 27.85 14.28 -4.23
N PRO A 550 26.72 14.02 -3.55
CA PRO A 550 25.65 13.19 -4.12
C PRO A 550 25.14 13.78 -5.43
N TYR A 551 25.09 12.94 -6.46
CA TYR A 551 24.52 13.26 -7.77
C TYR A 551 22.99 13.42 -7.69
N ILE A 552 22.35 12.71 -6.76
CA ILE A 552 20.98 12.97 -6.29
C ILE A 552 20.95 12.70 -4.78
N ASP A 553 20.74 13.72 -3.93
CA ASP A 553 20.23 13.47 -2.57
C ASP A 553 18.70 13.43 -2.62
N GLY A 554 18.14 12.35 -2.10
CA GLY A 554 16.70 12.12 -2.14
C GLY A 554 16.01 12.80 -0.97
N ILE A 555 14.86 13.43 -1.23
CA ILE A 555 14.00 13.91 -0.14
C ILE A 555 13.61 12.71 0.73
N ARG A 556 13.82 12.85 2.04
CA ARG A 556 13.49 11.84 3.05
C ARG A 556 12.00 11.91 3.34
N ILE A 557 11.28 10.84 3.03
CA ILE A 557 9.82 10.80 3.04
C ILE A 557 9.33 9.60 3.84
N ASN A 558 8.28 9.80 4.64
CA ASN A 558 7.45 8.73 5.22
C ASN A 558 6.58 8.03 4.17
N SER A 559 7.04 7.96 2.92
CA SER A 559 6.43 7.09 1.91
C SER A 559 7.13 5.73 2.01
N PRO A 560 6.39 4.61 2.01
CA PRO A 560 7.00 3.29 1.86
C PRO A 560 7.65 3.12 0.47
N HIS A 561 7.39 4.03 -0.48
CA HIS A 561 7.92 4.04 -1.84
C HIS A 561 8.65 5.36 -2.13
N TYR A 562 9.94 5.29 -2.48
CA TYR A 562 10.71 6.43 -2.99
C TYR A 562 11.19 6.13 -4.41
N LEU A 563 10.88 7.03 -5.35
CA LEU A 563 11.24 6.90 -6.77
C LEU A 563 12.18 8.02 -7.19
N THR A 564 13.27 7.68 -7.87
CA THR A 564 14.17 8.65 -8.50
C THR A 564 14.47 8.30 -9.96
N LYS A 565 14.90 9.29 -10.75
CA LYS A 565 15.13 9.18 -12.20
C LYS A 565 16.51 9.74 -12.58
N ILE A 566 17.42 8.85 -12.96
CA ILE A 566 18.73 9.16 -13.50
C ILE A 566 18.57 9.40 -15.02
N LYS A 567 19.03 10.54 -15.53
CA LYS A 567 19.06 10.85 -16.97
C LYS A 567 20.49 10.73 -17.50
N LEU A 568 20.69 9.90 -18.51
CA LEU A 568 21.98 9.70 -19.19
C LEU A 568 21.93 10.34 -20.58
N THR A 569 22.80 11.32 -20.82
CA THR A 569 22.84 12.08 -22.09
C THR A 569 23.97 11.65 -23.04
N SER A 570 25.05 11.07 -22.50
CA SER A 570 26.15 10.50 -23.29
C SER A 570 26.06 8.97 -23.37
N SER A 571 26.40 8.42 -24.53
CA SER A 571 26.55 6.98 -24.76
C SER A 571 27.78 6.40 -24.04
N GLY A 572 27.75 5.09 -23.76
CA GLY A 572 28.81 4.37 -23.04
C GLY A 572 28.35 3.87 -21.66
N THR A 573 29.23 3.20 -20.93
CA THR A 573 28.92 2.68 -19.59
C THR A 573 28.98 3.80 -18.55
N HIS A 574 27.94 3.92 -17.72
CA HIS A 574 27.91 4.78 -16.54
C HIS A 574 27.72 3.93 -15.29
N THR A 575 28.52 4.17 -14.26
CA THR A 575 28.46 3.42 -13.00
C THR A 575 28.18 4.36 -11.83
N PHE A 576 27.25 3.96 -10.97
CA PHE A 576 26.74 4.72 -9.83
C PHE A 576 26.76 3.86 -8.56
N THR A 577 26.86 4.52 -7.40
CA THR A 577 26.51 3.91 -6.12
C THR A 577 25.17 4.43 -5.66
N LEU A 578 24.23 3.52 -5.41
CA LEU A 578 22.95 3.82 -4.76
C LEU A 578 23.12 3.53 -3.27
N VAL A 579 22.80 4.50 -2.41
CA VAL A 579 22.81 4.37 -0.95
C VAL A 579 21.38 4.52 -0.44
N VAL A 580 20.89 3.61 0.38
CA VAL A 580 19.59 3.80 1.05
C VAL A 580 19.77 4.45 2.41
N SER A 581 18.93 5.45 2.65
CA SER A 581 19.10 6.44 3.71
C SER A 581 17.79 6.62 4.48
N GLN A 582 17.91 7.00 5.74
CA GLN A 582 16.81 7.20 6.68
C GLN A 582 17.07 8.50 7.45
N TYR A 583 16.01 9.23 7.82
CA TYR A 583 16.17 10.47 8.57
C TYR A 583 16.69 10.23 9.99
N GLU A 584 16.02 9.34 10.72
CA GLU A 584 16.48 8.80 12.00
C GLU A 584 16.17 7.31 12.07
N LYS A 585 17.18 6.51 12.44
CA LYS A 585 17.11 5.05 12.45
C LYS A 585 16.64 4.54 13.81
N GLN A 586 15.33 4.27 13.90
CA GLN A 586 14.67 3.88 15.14
C GLN A 586 14.41 2.37 15.22
N ASN A 587 13.96 1.72 14.13
CA ASN A 587 13.61 0.29 14.11
C ASN A 587 14.31 -0.52 13.00
N THR A 588 14.19 -1.85 13.06
CA THR A 588 14.57 -2.76 11.96
C THR A 588 13.60 -2.66 10.81
N ILE A 589 14.11 -2.40 9.60
CA ILE A 589 13.31 -2.24 8.40
C ILE A 589 13.44 -3.46 7.50
N ASN A 590 12.32 -4.13 7.21
CA ASN A 590 12.24 -5.05 6.08
C ASN A 590 12.11 -4.22 4.80
N TYR A 591 13.04 -4.35 3.86
CA TYR A 591 13.21 -3.40 2.74
C TYR A 591 13.88 -4.10 1.55
N THR A 592 13.64 -3.63 0.33
CA THR A 592 13.83 -4.46 -0.87
C THR A 592 15.17 -4.18 -1.59
N LEU A 593 16.31 -4.75 -1.12
CA LEU A 593 17.72 -4.40 -1.54
C LEU A 593 18.92 -5.37 -1.07
N ARG A 594 19.75 -5.96 -1.96
CA ARG A 594 20.75 -7.13 -1.82
C ARG A 594 22.03 -7.04 -0.87
N ILE A 595 22.44 -8.14 -0.16
CA ILE A 595 23.85 -8.63 0.26
C ILE A 595 24.48 -8.30 1.70
N ASN A 596 25.34 -9.18 2.36
CA ASN A 596 25.91 -9.10 3.80
C ASN A 596 27.08 -10.10 4.29
N GLY A 597 27.88 -9.89 5.41
CA GLY A 597 28.78 -10.91 6.14
C GLY A 597 29.90 -10.48 7.21
N GLN A 598 30.28 -11.30 8.29
CA GLN A 598 31.30 -11.11 9.51
C GLN A 598 32.55 -13.30 11.26
N TRP A 599 33.58 -13.27 12.23
CA TRP A 599 34.22 -14.33 13.16
C TRP A 599 34.57 -13.92 14.69
N LYS A 600 35.48 -14.60 15.49
CA LYS A 600 36.20 -14.23 16.81
C LYS A 600 37.32 -15.26 17.32
N GLY A 601 38.31 -14.91 18.22
CA GLY A 601 39.06 -15.88 19.12
C GLY A 601 40.14 -15.37 20.16
N PRO A 602 40.91 -16.27 20.88
CA PRO A 602 42.12 -15.98 21.71
C PRO A 602 43.33 -15.45 20.92
N SER A 603 43.20 -15.54 19.60
CA SER A 603 43.84 -14.87 18.48
C SER A 603 43.98 -13.33 18.58
N ALA A 604 44.26 -12.79 19.77
CA ALA A 604 44.35 -11.36 20.08
C ALA A 604 45.80 -10.96 20.46
N GLY A 605 46.76 -11.34 19.62
CA GLY A 605 48.20 -11.23 19.88
C GLY A 605 48.82 -9.83 19.75
N GLY A 606 48.12 -8.86 19.15
CA GLY A 606 48.61 -7.50 18.94
C GLY A 606 49.52 -7.37 17.71
N CYS A 607 49.85 -6.14 17.28
CA CYS A 607 50.57 -5.91 16.02
C CYS A 607 52.06 -6.29 16.10
N GLY A 608 52.76 -6.26 14.95
CA GLY A 608 54.17 -6.64 14.82
C GLY A 608 55.16 -5.89 15.72
N ASN A 609 54.74 -4.80 16.38
CA ASN A 609 55.50 -4.12 17.42
C ASN A 609 55.65 -4.99 18.70
N TYR A 610 54.68 -5.86 18.99
CA TYR A 610 54.58 -6.66 20.22
C TYR A 610 55.13 -8.09 20.01
N LYS A 611 56.41 -8.19 19.67
CA LYS A 611 57.08 -9.44 19.21
C LYS A 611 56.79 -10.68 20.05
N ASP A 612 56.69 -10.55 21.38
CA ASP A 612 56.48 -11.67 22.29
C ASP A 612 55.07 -12.28 22.22
N SER A 613 54.06 -11.48 21.89
CA SER A 613 52.66 -11.89 21.77
C SER A 613 52.14 -11.93 20.33
N TYR A 614 52.80 -11.24 19.40
CA TYR A 614 52.43 -11.21 17.97
C TYR A 614 52.36 -12.63 17.37
N LYS A 615 53.26 -13.52 17.80
CA LYS A 615 53.28 -14.94 17.42
C LYS A 615 52.06 -15.76 17.91
N ASN A 616 51.15 -15.15 18.68
CA ASN A 616 49.92 -15.75 19.18
C ASN A 616 48.66 -15.21 18.46
N ASN A 617 48.81 -14.31 17.49
CA ASN A 617 47.75 -14.02 16.52
C ASN A 617 47.47 -15.29 15.69
N PRO A 618 46.26 -15.43 15.13
CA PRO A 618 45.95 -16.59 14.32
C PRO A 618 46.67 -16.47 12.98
N ILE A 619 46.97 -17.59 12.35
CA ILE A 619 47.69 -17.61 11.08
C ILE A 619 46.87 -18.36 10.06
N TYR A 620 46.36 -17.63 9.08
CA TYR A 620 45.58 -18.20 7.97
C TYR A 620 46.50 -18.41 6.77
N GLN A 621 46.83 -19.67 6.49
CA GLN A 621 47.58 -20.03 5.30
C GLN A 621 46.64 -20.15 4.11
N MET A 622 46.87 -19.32 3.09
CA MET A 622 46.22 -19.36 1.79
C MET A 622 47.16 -20.03 0.78
N ASN A 623 46.75 -21.17 0.24
CA ASN A 623 47.33 -21.76 -0.96
C ASN A 623 46.53 -21.30 -2.18
N LEU A 624 47.13 -20.48 -3.04
CA LEU A 624 46.55 -19.88 -4.24
C LEU A 624 46.99 -20.67 -5.48
N GLU A 625 46.09 -21.42 -6.09
CA GLU A 625 46.45 -22.41 -7.12
C GLU A 625 46.85 -21.80 -8.48
N ARG A 626 46.52 -20.52 -8.73
CA ARG A 626 46.86 -19.78 -9.96
C ARG A 626 47.03 -18.29 -9.67
N SER A 627 47.99 -17.63 -10.34
CA SER A 627 48.26 -16.20 -10.13
C SER A 627 47.07 -15.33 -10.54
N GLY A 628 46.78 -14.27 -9.78
CA GLY A 628 45.66 -13.37 -10.05
C GLY A 628 45.46 -12.30 -8.96
N PRO A 629 44.47 -11.40 -9.12
CA PRO A 629 44.15 -10.38 -8.13
C PRO A 629 43.66 -10.98 -6.81
N LEU A 630 43.92 -10.27 -5.72
CA LEU A 630 43.58 -10.63 -4.34
C LEU A 630 43.21 -9.40 -3.52
N LEU A 631 42.02 -9.42 -2.93
CA LEU A 631 41.58 -8.50 -1.88
C LEU A 631 41.45 -9.26 -0.56
N ILE A 632 41.95 -8.67 0.52
CA ILE A 632 41.79 -9.17 1.90
C ILE A 632 41.15 -8.07 2.75
N GLU A 633 40.13 -8.40 3.55
CA GLU A 633 39.44 -7.47 4.47
C GLU A 633 39.46 -7.98 5.92
N LEU A 634 39.83 -7.14 6.89
CA LEU A 634 39.82 -7.44 8.33
C LEU A 634 38.84 -6.51 9.08
N ARG A 635 37.76 -7.07 9.64
CA ARG A 635 36.65 -6.34 10.29
C ARG A 635 36.58 -6.60 11.80
N GLY A 636 37.34 -5.85 12.61
CA GLY A 636 37.40 -5.98 14.08
C GLY A 636 36.28 -5.29 14.87
N SER A 637 36.28 -5.47 16.19
CA SER A 637 35.50 -4.62 17.11
C SER A 637 35.96 -3.17 17.04
N ARG A 638 35.02 -2.22 16.91
CA ARG A 638 35.31 -0.77 16.75
C ARG A 638 36.14 -0.16 17.89
N GLN A 639 36.17 -0.78 19.06
CA GLN A 639 36.97 -0.35 20.20
C GLN A 639 38.48 -0.64 20.06
N TYR A 640 38.89 -1.31 18.98
CA TYR A 640 40.27 -1.69 18.70
C TYR A 640 40.69 -1.25 17.29
N SER A 641 41.86 -0.64 17.15
CA SER A 641 42.51 -0.50 15.85
C SER A 641 42.97 -1.87 15.36
N VAL A 642 42.74 -2.21 14.09
CA VAL A 642 43.10 -3.51 13.48
C VAL A 642 43.94 -3.32 12.21
N GLY A 643 44.74 -4.34 11.91
CA GLY A 643 45.70 -4.38 10.80
C GLY A 643 46.18 -5.81 10.57
N PHE A 644 46.61 -6.14 9.36
CA PHE A 644 47.09 -7.47 9.04
C PHE A 644 48.31 -7.45 8.12
N GLU A 645 49.04 -8.55 8.16
CA GLU A 645 50.26 -8.74 7.38
C GLU A 645 50.17 -10.05 6.58
N MET A 646 50.64 -10.02 5.34
CA MET A 646 50.70 -11.15 4.41
C MET A 646 52.16 -11.47 4.11
N VAL A 647 52.57 -12.71 4.34
CA VAL A 647 53.95 -13.19 4.18
C VAL A 647 53.97 -14.35 3.18
N THR A 648 54.91 -14.31 2.24
CA THR A 648 55.07 -15.36 1.22
C THR A 648 55.85 -16.54 1.81
N VAL A 649 55.31 -17.76 1.65
CA VAL A 649 55.93 -19.00 2.12
C VAL A 649 56.63 -19.73 0.97
N SER A 650 55.99 -19.82 -0.19
CA SER A 650 56.57 -20.36 -1.42
C SER A 650 55.76 -19.93 -2.65
N THR A 651 56.42 -19.68 -3.77
CA THR A 651 55.75 -19.51 -5.07
C THR A 651 56.01 -20.73 -5.95
N SER A 652 55.03 -21.09 -6.77
CA SER A 652 55.12 -22.23 -7.72
C SER A 652 55.83 -21.88 -9.04
N SER A 653 56.11 -20.59 -9.25
CA SER A 653 56.96 -20.06 -10.31
C SER A 653 58.00 -19.11 -9.72
N ASP A 654 59.04 -18.80 -10.51
CA ASP A 654 60.01 -17.75 -10.19
C ASP A 654 59.27 -16.41 -9.97
N PRO A 655 59.57 -15.59 -8.93
CA PRO A 655 58.63 -14.56 -8.47
C PRO A 655 58.42 -13.38 -9.44
N GLY A 656 59.36 -13.14 -10.36
CA GLY A 656 59.31 -12.03 -11.33
C GLY A 656 59.19 -10.65 -10.67
N ALA A 657 58.65 -9.68 -11.42
CA ALA A 657 58.46 -8.31 -10.94
C ALA A 657 57.25 -8.11 -10.00
N ALA A 658 56.40 -9.13 -9.82
CA ALA A 658 55.21 -9.10 -8.96
C ALA A 658 55.40 -9.82 -7.62
N GLY A 659 56.52 -10.53 -7.45
CA GLY A 659 56.87 -11.21 -6.21
C GLY A 659 57.15 -10.24 -5.06
N PHE A 660 56.68 -10.58 -3.86
CA PHE A 660 56.99 -9.88 -2.62
C PHE A 660 57.24 -10.88 -1.50
N ASN A 661 58.06 -10.51 -0.51
CA ASN A 661 58.29 -11.35 0.68
C ASN A 661 57.26 -11.06 1.78
N LYS A 662 56.85 -9.79 1.93
CA LYS A 662 55.83 -9.34 2.89
C LYS A 662 55.07 -8.11 2.37
N LYS A 663 53.78 -8.03 2.69
CA LYS A 663 52.85 -6.91 2.44
C LYS A 663 51.99 -6.65 3.68
N ASN A 664 51.61 -5.39 3.92
CA ASN A 664 50.84 -4.97 5.10
C ASN A 664 49.60 -4.17 4.68
N SER A 665 48.52 -4.23 5.47
CA SER A 665 47.24 -3.53 5.23
C SER A 665 47.25 -2.01 5.48
N GLY A 666 48.41 -1.35 5.38
CA GLY A 666 48.57 0.06 5.76
C GLY A 666 48.40 0.33 7.27
N ASP A 667 47.92 1.54 7.61
CA ASP A 667 47.75 1.97 9.00
C ASP A 667 46.66 1.18 9.73
N TYR A 668 46.87 0.96 11.02
CA TYR A 668 45.91 0.27 11.88
C TYR A 668 44.72 1.19 12.22
N ARG A 669 43.50 0.74 11.91
CA ARG A 669 42.28 1.58 11.92
C ARG A 669 41.15 0.93 12.74
N CYS A 670 40.36 1.74 13.44
CA CYS A 670 39.37 1.27 14.42
C CYS A 670 38.29 0.39 13.78
N GLY A 671 38.30 -0.90 14.11
CA GLY A 671 37.34 -1.91 13.64
C GLY A 671 37.40 -2.32 12.17
N PHE A 672 38.22 -1.70 11.31
CA PHE A 672 38.28 -2.10 9.89
C PHE A 672 39.59 -1.70 9.19
N CYS A 673 40.13 -2.61 8.39
CA CYS A 673 41.18 -2.36 7.39
C CYS A 673 41.11 -3.37 6.23
N TYR A 674 41.77 -3.09 5.12
CA TYR A 674 41.79 -3.96 3.94
C TYR A 674 43.14 -3.85 3.19
N MET A 675 43.36 -4.73 2.22
CA MET A 675 44.51 -4.70 1.31
C MET A 675 44.11 -5.30 -0.04
N GLU A 676 44.35 -4.56 -1.12
CA GLU A 676 44.09 -4.97 -2.50
C GLU A 676 45.43 -5.12 -3.26
N LEU A 677 45.54 -6.15 -4.09
CA LEU A 677 46.70 -6.48 -4.91
C LEU A 677 46.25 -6.97 -6.29
N ASP A 678 46.59 -6.26 -7.37
CA ASP A 678 46.14 -6.59 -8.74
C ASP A 678 46.70 -7.93 -9.28
N HIS A 679 47.86 -8.35 -8.78
CA HIS A 679 48.51 -9.60 -9.19
C HIS A 679 49.32 -10.21 -8.04
N VAL A 680 48.89 -11.36 -7.55
CA VAL A 680 49.62 -12.21 -6.61
C VAL A 680 50.00 -13.51 -7.33
N PRO A 681 51.27 -13.96 -7.29
CA PRO A 681 51.68 -15.24 -7.89
C PRO A 681 50.96 -16.48 -7.31
N ALA A 682 50.90 -17.56 -8.08
CA ALA A 682 50.46 -18.87 -7.58
C ALA A 682 51.43 -19.40 -6.52
N GLY A 683 50.95 -19.67 -5.30
CA GLY A 683 51.81 -19.97 -4.17
C GLY A 683 51.10 -20.08 -2.82
N ILE A 684 51.89 -20.30 -1.78
CA ILE A 684 51.45 -20.43 -0.39
C ILE A 684 51.84 -19.15 0.36
N TYR A 685 50.87 -18.58 1.08
CA TYR A 685 50.98 -17.31 1.80
C TYR A 685 50.39 -17.44 3.21
N ASN A 686 51.06 -16.92 4.22
CA ASN A 686 50.54 -16.83 5.58
C ASN A 686 50.01 -15.42 5.83
N VAL A 687 48.76 -15.29 6.26
CA VAL A 687 48.11 -14.02 6.60
C VAL A 687 47.78 -13.97 8.09
N ILE A 688 48.24 -12.91 8.75
CA ILE A 688 48.25 -12.76 10.19
C ILE A 688 47.43 -11.52 10.55
N PRO A 689 46.11 -11.66 10.81
CA PRO A 689 45.27 -10.56 11.25
C PRO A 689 45.48 -10.26 12.73
N THR A 690 45.64 -8.98 13.06
CA THR A 690 45.92 -8.55 14.43
C THR A 690 45.12 -7.31 14.82
N THR A 691 44.94 -7.15 16.12
CA THR A 691 44.65 -5.85 16.74
C THR A 691 45.94 -5.04 16.89
N PHE A 692 45.85 -3.73 17.13
CA PHE A 692 47.03 -2.90 17.35
C PHE A 692 47.68 -3.23 18.69
N LEU A 693 46.89 -3.30 19.77
CA LEU A 693 47.37 -3.74 21.08
C LEU A 693 47.02 -5.23 21.31
N PRO A 694 47.85 -5.99 22.06
CA PRO A 694 47.51 -7.35 22.47
C PRO A 694 46.34 -7.39 23.48
N LYS A 695 45.76 -8.59 23.65
CA LYS A 695 44.61 -8.89 24.55
C LYS A 695 43.29 -8.18 24.16
N GLN A 696 43.20 -7.66 22.95
CA GLN A 696 42.02 -6.98 22.42
C GLN A 696 41.04 -8.01 21.81
N GLU A 697 40.32 -8.71 22.68
CA GLU A 697 39.36 -9.75 22.27
C GLU A 697 38.06 -9.20 21.66
N GLY A 698 37.76 -9.57 20.43
CA GLY A 698 36.47 -9.29 19.82
C GLY A 698 36.24 -10.09 18.55
N PRO A 699 35.03 -9.99 17.96
CA PRO A 699 34.82 -10.44 16.60
C PRO A 699 35.68 -9.62 15.64
N PHE A 700 36.69 -10.27 15.07
CA PHE A 700 37.16 -9.96 13.73
C PHE A 700 36.30 -10.70 12.69
N PHE A 701 36.41 -10.42 11.40
CA PHE A 701 36.17 -11.35 10.28
C PHE A 701 37.38 -11.17 9.34
N LEU A 702 37.83 -12.21 8.63
CA LEU A 702 38.81 -12.10 7.55
C LEU A 702 38.24 -12.68 6.26
N ASP A 703 38.11 -11.85 5.23
CA ASP A 703 37.56 -12.25 3.94
C ASP A 703 38.68 -12.24 2.89
N PHE A 704 38.83 -13.34 2.14
CA PHE A 704 39.79 -13.48 1.04
C PHE A 704 39.01 -13.53 -0.28
N SER A 705 39.15 -12.51 -1.11
CA SER A 705 38.50 -12.42 -2.42
C SER A 705 39.55 -12.52 -3.53
N THR A 706 39.48 -13.57 -4.35
CA THR A 706 40.38 -13.77 -5.50
C THR A 706 39.64 -14.44 -6.66
N THR A 707 40.21 -14.35 -7.85
CA THR A 707 39.66 -14.92 -9.10
C THR A 707 40.08 -16.37 -9.35
N SER A 708 41.06 -16.87 -8.60
CA SER A 708 41.58 -18.23 -8.69
C SER A 708 41.09 -19.10 -7.53
N PRO A 709 41.00 -20.44 -7.69
CA PRO A 709 40.80 -21.34 -6.56
C PRO A 709 41.90 -21.13 -5.51
N ALA A 710 41.48 -20.87 -4.28
CA ALA A 710 42.36 -20.72 -3.13
C ALA A 710 41.83 -21.58 -1.97
N LYS A 711 42.75 -22.28 -1.29
CA LYS A 711 42.47 -23.06 -0.09
C LYS A 711 43.04 -22.31 1.10
N VAL A 712 42.16 -21.84 2.00
CA VAL A 712 42.55 -21.18 3.24
C VAL A 712 42.39 -22.16 4.40
N SER A 713 43.46 -22.35 5.16
CA SER A 713 43.50 -23.18 6.37
C SER A 713 44.11 -22.40 7.52
N GLN A 714 43.46 -22.40 8.68
CA GLN A 714 44.05 -21.87 9.90
C GLN A 714 45.16 -22.83 10.38
N LEU A 715 46.39 -22.31 10.51
CA LEU A 715 47.55 -23.01 11.08
C LEU A 715 47.62 -22.86 12.60
N GLN A 716 47.10 -21.76 13.13
CA GLN A 716 47.18 -21.32 14.52
C GLN A 716 46.02 -20.37 14.83
#